data_AF-A0AAN9GD76-F1
#
_entry.id   AF-A0AAN9GD76-F1
#
_cell.length_a   1.000
_cell.length_b   1.000
_cell.length_c   1.000
_cell.angle_alpha   90.00
_cell.angle_beta   90.00
_cell.angle_gamma   90.00
#
_symmetry.space_group_name_H-M   'P 1'
#
loop_
_entity.id
_entity.type
_entity.pdbx_description
1 polymer ?
#
loop_
_entity_poly.entity_id
_entity_poly.type
_entity_poly.pdbx_seq_one_letter_code
_entity_poly.pdbx_strand_id
1 'polypeptide(L)'
;MSLKTEIPGVNNAVQKLGELAGRMRADDFGFRDNDVDNIDKVIDSLHELETERKKMHEELEKETIKSSVLRHQLRVLPGQIRDEIMEAVMSARMSNANVLLELQEKLKAMNNQITALDKQARELEQENATLHPERELLKQQHEEIISQLNQRMAEKASMQIALNETRDKVRQANQDIVDLEDGILQLKEDLIQERTEARQEKKRLNRAVTDATMKTKEQKDQNVNKKQELDTFQEMLMDSEGKLDAVRKNIRRYETSRAKLEGEERALGTQLSKQLKMNDQTRIKGAQIMNERVLEERNFMQKQQDLMDRIKQYEIDTKAEGLRSHELDQTKVELLLDLKKKEETVADDAERVAEQDATLQASKGGLNTQAEEVGAMKRENIDMSEQIEELGESHKAVLAQLNNQIEEYKEQLSKERKERMEIQSQKESVAKTLEDLKSENQIFMTEMTNVVQGGKKQHQELSNEGMQLQRQLKEDEEQIGKLTGNLEDAQRKYQAMFDDYQKRTDMMEEEVLSLEQALEAKKRELEEKIPSFQDLEIHFKQRNEEYDATKKAVVGMKNKKTSLEEQIKRMKREKEALKEPQVALRKELKDKRQQLMGQLQTQGSSTQEMEQEILTAGCKLRAVMEENQKFDESCKKLEAELAELEKEMAMNERIKEKLQADLTMQKHELMKKWEADNMMQEFFASRDKATAEAFGRLLSRTEKRENKIDMITERLKEELSTLGGVLDTISTRRPAESKPSEGSLSPGKVMEAVAGANHENDRSLGSPDTAATLTMTAGISSPSPRSVRQPLAPRSTLNSRLGTSRSRQSEYSNDMTPRSVLKSPHGRGKHSPTKSTTFADTTMTRK
;
A
#
# COMPACT_ATOMS: atom_id res chain seq x y z
N MET A 1 -97.94 97.73 -89.02
CA MET A 1 -99.06 98.63 -89.39
C MET A 1 -98.62 99.42 -90.61
N SER A 2 -98.99 98.97 -91.80
CA SER A 2 -98.65 99.63 -93.07
C SER A 2 -99.94 99.97 -93.81
N LEU A 3 -100.15 101.28 -94.03
CA LEU A 3 -101.32 101.85 -94.69
C LEU A 3 -101.31 101.46 -96.18
N LYS A 4 -102.23 100.58 -96.58
CA LYS A 4 -102.59 100.36 -97.99
C LYS A 4 -103.22 101.64 -98.54
N THR A 5 -102.40 102.58 -98.99
CA THR A 5 -102.86 103.73 -99.75
C THR A 5 -102.91 103.32 -101.22
N GLU A 6 -104.10 102.93 -101.68
CA GLU A 6 -104.39 102.88 -103.12
C GLU A 6 -104.30 104.29 -103.67
N ILE A 7 -103.43 104.52 -104.66
CA ILE A 7 -103.28 105.83 -105.28
C ILE A 7 -104.49 106.02 -106.22
N PRO A 8 -105.43 106.95 -105.93
CA PRO A 8 -106.65 107.08 -106.73
C PRO A 8 -106.35 107.46 -108.19
N GLY A 9 -105.17 108.02 -108.45
CA GLY A 9 -104.72 108.47 -109.76
C GLY A 9 -104.56 107.36 -110.80
N VAL A 10 -104.07 106.17 -110.42
CA VAL A 10 -103.83 105.08 -111.38
C VAL A 10 -105.15 104.41 -111.78
N ASN A 11 -106.04 104.15 -110.81
CA ASN A 11 -107.38 103.63 -111.11
C ASN A 11 -108.22 104.64 -111.90
N ASN A 12 -108.13 105.94 -111.62
CA ASN A 12 -108.79 106.96 -112.45
C ASN A 12 -108.21 107.03 -113.88
N ALA A 13 -106.89 106.87 -114.03
CA ALA A 13 -106.24 106.88 -115.33
C ALA A 13 -106.66 105.65 -116.17
N VAL A 14 -106.67 104.46 -115.57
CA VAL A 14 -107.16 103.23 -116.22
C VAL A 14 -108.64 103.35 -116.59
N GLN A 15 -109.48 103.91 -115.71
CA GLN A 15 -110.90 104.10 -115.98
C GLN A 15 -111.14 105.11 -117.11
N LYS A 16 -110.41 106.23 -117.13
CA LYS A 16 -110.49 107.22 -118.22
C LYS A 16 -109.93 106.72 -119.54
N LEU A 17 -108.87 105.91 -119.50
CA LEU A 17 -108.34 105.25 -120.70
C LEU A 17 -109.31 104.17 -121.21
N GLY A 18 -110.00 103.45 -120.33
CA GLY A 18 -111.06 102.52 -120.70
C GLY A 18 -112.28 103.22 -121.30
N GLU A 19 -112.69 104.37 -120.75
CA GLU A 19 -113.73 105.22 -121.35
C GLU A 19 -113.30 105.77 -122.72
N LEU A 20 -112.03 106.14 -122.87
CA LEU A 20 -111.46 106.60 -124.14
C LEU A 20 -111.44 105.46 -125.18
N ALA A 21 -110.97 104.26 -124.81
CA ALA A 21 -111.02 103.07 -125.66
C ALA A 21 -112.45 102.71 -126.05
N GLY A 22 -113.41 102.82 -125.13
CA GLY A 22 -114.83 102.61 -125.39
C GLY A 22 -115.43 103.63 -126.36
N ARG A 23 -115.02 104.90 -126.27
CA ARG A 23 -115.42 105.94 -127.24
C ARG A 23 -114.77 105.75 -128.61
N MET A 24 -113.53 105.26 -128.66
CA MET A 24 -112.81 105.02 -129.92
C MET A 24 -113.34 103.82 -130.70
N ARG A 25 -114.03 102.87 -130.05
CA ARG A 25 -114.74 101.75 -130.71
C ARG A 25 -116.14 102.12 -131.23
N ALA A 26 -116.68 103.29 -130.88
CA ALA A 26 -118.00 103.73 -131.32
C ALA A 26 -117.91 104.57 -132.60
N ASP A 27 -118.51 104.08 -133.68
CA ASP A 27 -118.45 104.64 -135.04
C ASP A 27 -119.14 106.00 -135.20
N ASP A 28 -118.42 107.07 -134.89
CA ASP A 28 -118.61 108.40 -135.51
C ASP A 28 -117.27 109.13 -135.79
N PHE A 29 -116.13 108.50 -135.46
CA PHE A 29 -114.82 109.18 -135.45
C PHE A 29 -113.67 108.42 -136.13
N GLY A 30 -113.90 107.56 -137.13
CA GLY A 30 -112.86 107.13 -138.09
C GLY A 30 -111.50 106.63 -137.53
N PHE A 31 -111.46 106.08 -136.31
CA PHE A 31 -110.23 105.59 -135.67
C PHE A 31 -109.88 104.18 -136.16
N ARG A 32 -108.59 103.86 -136.22
CA ARG A 32 -108.11 102.54 -136.65
C ARG A 32 -108.03 101.62 -135.42
N ASP A 33 -108.35 100.34 -135.58
CA ASP A 33 -108.31 99.36 -134.48
C ASP A 33 -106.96 99.30 -133.73
N ASN A 34 -105.84 99.57 -134.42
CA ASN A 34 -104.52 99.65 -133.80
C ASN A 34 -104.43 100.71 -132.69
N ASP A 35 -105.18 101.80 -132.78
CA ASP A 35 -105.11 102.89 -131.80
C ASP A 35 -105.83 102.51 -130.49
N VAL A 36 -106.89 101.70 -130.60
CA VAL A 36 -107.60 101.13 -129.45
C VAL A 36 -106.76 100.05 -128.76
N ASP A 37 -106.13 99.19 -129.56
CA ASP A 37 -105.27 98.09 -129.08
C ASP A 37 -104.03 98.62 -128.35
N ASN A 38 -103.54 99.81 -128.73
CA ASN A 38 -102.47 100.50 -128.02
C ASN A 38 -102.92 101.03 -126.64
N ILE A 39 -104.17 101.49 -126.50
CA ILE A 39 -104.70 101.94 -125.21
C ILE A 39 -104.86 100.75 -124.26
N ASP A 40 -105.37 99.61 -124.75
CA ASP A 40 -105.51 98.41 -123.93
C ASP A 40 -104.13 97.90 -123.44
N LYS A 41 -103.10 97.93 -124.30
CA LYS A 41 -101.72 97.62 -123.89
C LYS A 41 -101.17 98.57 -122.82
N VAL A 42 -101.54 99.85 -122.87
CA VAL A 42 -101.16 100.83 -121.83
C VAL A 42 -101.87 100.52 -120.51
N ILE A 43 -103.15 100.13 -120.56
CA ILE A 43 -103.91 99.69 -119.38
C ILE A 43 -103.27 98.45 -118.75
N ASP A 44 -102.95 97.43 -119.55
CA ASP A 44 -102.31 96.20 -119.07
C ASP A 44 -100.93 96.49 -118.47
N SER A 45 -100.13 97.34 -119.13
CA SER A 45 -98.82 97.77 -118.61
C SER A 45 -98.97 98.52 -117.28
N LEU A 46 -100.01 99.34 -117.11
CA LEU A 46 -100.30 100.03 -115.84
C LEU A 46 -100.70 99.05 -114.74
N HIS A 47 -101.46 98.01 -115.05
CA HIS A 47 -101.77 96.94 -114.10
C HIS A 47 -100.53 96.14 -113.71
N GLU A 48 -99.69 95.77 -114.67
CA GLU A 48 -98.46 95.03 -114.43
C GLU A 48 -97.51 95.84 -113.52
N LEU A 49 -97.38 97.15 -113.77
CA LEU A 49 -96.55 98.05 -112.98
C LEU A 49 -97.08 98.24 -111.54
N GLU A 50 -98.40 98.26 -111.34
CA GLU A 50 -99.01 98.31 -110.00
C GLU A 50 -98.81 96.97 -109.25
N THR A 51 -98.81 95.83 -109.96
CA THR A 51 -98.49 94.53 -109.34
C THR A 51 -97.02 94.42 -108.93
N GLU A 52 -96.08 94.85 -109.78
CA GLU A 52 -94.66 94.89 -109.43
C GLU A 52 -94.38 95.82 -108.24
N ARG A 53 -95.03 96.99 -108.20
CA ARG A 53 -94.93 97.91 -107.06
C ARG A 53 -95.36 97.26 -105.74
N LYS A 54 -96.49 96.54 -105.74
CA LYS A 54 -96.97 95.81 -104.55
C LYS A 54 -95.96 94.76 -104.09
N LYS A 55 -95.42 93.97 -105.02
CA LYS A 55 -94.42 92.95 -104.72
C LYS A 55 -93.14 93.54 -104.13
N MET A 56 -92.63 94.64 -104.72
CA MET A 56 -91.45 95.32 -104.22
C MET A 56 -91.66 95.88 -102.81
N HIS A 57 -92.83 96.45 -102.50
CA HIS A 57 -93.16 96.88 -101.15
C HIS A 57 -93.17 95.73 -100.13
N GLU A 58 -93.73 94.58 -100.48
CA GLU A 58 -93.73 93.41 -99.58
C GLU A 58 -92.32 92.89 -99.29
N GLU A 59 -91.44 92.86 -100.28
CA GLU A 59 -90.03 92.47 -100.07
C GLU A 59 -89.28 93.49 -99.20
N LEU A 60 -89.52 94.78 -99.42
CA LEU A 60 -88.92 95.85 -98.63
C LEU A 60 -89.40 95.83 -97.17
N GLU A 61 -90.67 95.49 -96.93
CA GLU A 61 -91.20 95.30 -95.58
C GLU A 61 -90.57 94.10 -94.88
N LYS A 62 -90.40 92.96 -95.57
CA LYS A 62 -89.71 91.77 -95.03
C LYS A 62 -88.27 92.09 -94.65
N GLU A 63 -87.52 92.77 -95.51
CA GLU A 63 -86.13 93.15 -95.20
C GLU A 63 -86.05 94.20 -94.09
N THR A 64 -87.03 95.12 -94.00
CA THR A 64 -87.10 96.08 -92.90
C THR A 64 -87.33 95.37 -91.56
N ILE A 65 -88.20 94.36 -91.50
CA ILE A 65 -88.45 93.55 -90.30
C ILE A 65 -87.21 92.75 -89.92
N LYS A 66 -86.58 92.04 -90.87
CA LYS A 66 -85.35 91.27 -90.60
C LYS A 66 -84.23 92.18 -90.11
N SER A 67 -84.04 93.34 -90.73
CA SER A 67 -83.06 94.34 -90.31
C SER A 67 -83.38 94.88 -88.90
N SER A 68 -84.66 95.02 -88.54
CA SER A 68 -85.07 95.40 -87.18
C SER A 68 -84.78 94.31 -86.15
N VAL A 69 -85.05 93.03 -86.46
CA VAL A 69 -84.71 91.90 -85.58
C VAL A 69 -83.21 91.80 -85.38
N LEU A 70 -82.42 91.93 -86.45
CA LEU A 70 -80.97 91.91 -86.38
C LEU A 70 -80.42 93.07 -85.53
N ARG A 71 -80.98 94.29 -85.68
CA ARG A 71 -80.63 95.44 -84.83
C ARG A 71 -80.96 95.20 -83.36
N HIS A 72 -82.09 94.55 -83.06
CA HIS A 72 -82.44 94.20 -81.69
C HIS A 72 -81.48 93.16 -81.10
N GLN A 73 -81.19 92.09 -81.85
CA GLN A 73 -80.24 91.05 -81.45
C GLN A 73 -78.84 91.64 -81.23
N LEU A 74 -78.34 92.48 -82.15
CA LEU A 74 -77.04 93.15 -81.99
C LEU A 74 -77.01 94.12 -80.79
N ARG A 75 -78.15 94.71 -80.41
CA ARG A 75 -78.25 95.57 -79.23
C ARG A 75 -78.27 94.78 -77.91
N VAL A 76 -78.85 93.58 -77.89
CA VAL A 76 -79.04 92.77 -76.67
C VAL A 76 -77.90 91.77 -76.43
N LEU A 77 -77.27 91.24 -77.48
CA LEU A 77 -76.19 90.25 -77.37
C LEU A 77 -75.05 90.65 -76.41
N PRO A 78 -74.54 91.90 -76.42
CA PRO A 78 -73.48 92.29 -75.50
C PRO A 78 -73.88 92.19 -74.01
N GLY A 79 -75.16 92.42 -73.69
CA GLY A 79 -75.69 92.26 -72.34
C GLY A 79 -75.75 90.79 -71.93
N GLN A 80 -76.29 89.93 -72.79
CA GLN A 80 -76.38 88.48 -72.53
C GLN A 80 -75.00 87.82 -72.37
N ILE A 81 -74.04 88.17 -73.23
CA ILE A 81 -72.66 87.66 -73.10
C ILE A 81 -72.02 88.13 -71.80
N ARG A 82 -72.26 89.39 -71.38
CA ARG A 82 -71.73 89.91 -70.11
C ARG A 82 -72.31 89.16 -68.92
N ASP A 83 -73.61 88.89 -68.92
CA ASP A 83 -74.28 88.18 -67.85
C ASP A 83 -73.80 86.72 -67.75
N GLU A 84 -73.65 86.03 -68.88
CA GLU A 84 -73.12 84.66 -68.94
C GLU A 84 -71.65 84.58 -68.47
N ILE A 85 -70.80 85.53 -68.90
CA ILE A 85 -69.42 85.63 -68.40
C ILE A 85 -69.41 85.89 -66.90
N MET A 86 -70.28 86.77 -66.39
CA MET A 86 -70.36 87.08 -64.97
C MET A 86 -70.78 85.86 -64.16
N GLU A 87 -71.77 85.09 -64.62
CA GLU A 87 -72.20 83.84 -63.99
C GLU A 87 -71.09 82.79 -63.98
N ALA A 88 -70.40 82.59 -65.11
CA ALA A 88 -69.26 81.68 -65.18
C ALA A 88 -68.12 82.10 -64.23
N VAL A 89 -67.81 83.40 -64.16
CA VAL A 89 -66.80 83.94 -63.23
C VAL A 89 -67.24 83.78 -61.77
N MET A 90 -68.51 84.00 -61.44
CA MET A 90 -69.04 83.78 -60.09
C MET A 90 -68.99 82.31 -59.71
N SER A 91 -69.36 81.41 -60.61
CA SER A 91 -69.27 79.95 -60.40
C SER A 91 -67.82 79.50 -60.20
N ALA A 92 -66.88 79.99 -61.01
CA ALA A 92 -65.46 79.72 -60.85
C ALA A 92 -64.89 80.29 -59.53
N ARG A 93 -65.32 81.49 -59.11
CA ARG A 93 -64.93 82.08 -57.82
C ARG A 93 -65.47 81.27 -56.64
N MET A 94 -66.73 80.86 -56.70
CA MET A 94 -67.36 80.00 -55.69
C MET A 94 -66.68 78.63 -55.62
N SER A 95 -66.37 78.03 -56.78
CA SER A 95 -65.63 76.77 -56.86
C SER A 95 -64.23 76.89 -56.25
N ASN A 96 -63.47 77.94 -56.61
CA ASN A 96 -62.16 78.21 -56.01
C ASN A 96 -62.25 78.47 -54.49
N ALA A 97 -63.27 79.18 -54.03
CA ALA A 97 -63.48 79.40 -52.60
C ALA A 97 -63.77 78.08 -51.87
N ASN A 98 -64.57 77.20 -52.44
CA ASN A 98 -64.84 75.87 -51.89
C ASN A 98 -63.57 75.00 -51.85
N VAL A 99 -62.77 74.99 -52.91
CA VAL A 99 -61.49 74.25 -52.94
C VAL A 99 -60.51 74.81 -51.90
N LEU A 100 -60.45 76.14 -51.73
CA LEU A 100 -59.61 76.76 -50.70
C LEU A 100 -60.08 76.39 -49.29
N LEU A 101 -61.39 76.34 -49.04
CA LEU A 101 -61.93 75.88 -47.75
C LEU A 101 -61.63 74.40 -47.51
N GLU A 102 -61.80 73.53 -48.50
CA GLU A 102 -61.49 72.11 -48.39
C GLU A 102 -60.00 71.88 -48.12
N LEU A 103 -59.12 72.61 -48.82
CA LEU A 103 -57.68 72.57 -48.56
C LEU A 103 -57.37 73.09 -47.16
N GLN A 104 -58.00 74.17 -46.71
CA GLN A 104 -57.80 74.71 -45.37
C GLN A 104 -58.27 73.75 -44.27
N GLU A 105 -59.38 73.04 -44.48
CA GLU A 105 -59.86 71.98 -43.58
C GLU A 105 -58.92 70.79 -43.55
N LYS A 106 -58.44 70.32 -44.72
CA LYS A 106 -57.43 69.26 -44.80
C LYS A 106 -56.13 69.66 -44.09
N LEU A 107 -55.70 70.91 -44.25
CA LEU A 107 -54.49 71.42 -43.62
C LEU A 107 -54.67 71.52 -42.10
N LYS A 108 -55.84 71.95 -41.61
CA LYS A 108 -56.20 71.90 -40.19
C LYS A 108 -56.25 70.47 -39.65
N ALA A 109 -56.85 69.54 -40.38
CA ALA A 109 -56.92 68.13 -39.98
C ALA A 109 -55.52 67.50 -39.90
N MET A 110 -54.66 67.74 -40.89
CA MET A 110 -53.27 67.30 -40.90
C MET A 110 -52.48 67.95 -39.76
N ASN A 111 -52.67 69.24 -39.50
CA ASN A 111 -52.01 69.91 -38.39
C ASN A 111 -52.44 69.35 -37.03
N ASN A 112 -53.73 69.05 -36.85
CA ASN A 112 -54.23 68.39 -35.65
C ASN A 112 -53.63 66.99 -35.50
N GLN A 113 -53.50 66.21 -36.58
CA GLN A 113 -52.80 64.92 -36.56
C GLN A 113 -51.32 65.07 -36.19
N ILE A 114 -50.62 66.05 -36.76
CA ILE A 114 -49.22 66.34 -36.42
C ILE A 114 -49.10 66.63 -34.92
N THR A 115 -49.98 67.48 -34.37
CA THR A 115 -49.94 67.78 -32.92
C THR A 115 -50.28 66.57 -32.04
N ALA A 116 -51.21 65.71 -32.49
CA ALA A 116 -51.55 64.48 -31.76
C ALA A 116 -50.38 63.48 -31.77
N LEU A 117 -49.74 63.29 -32.92
CA LEU A 117 -48.56 62.44 -33.06
C LEU A 117 -47.36 62.98 -32.28
N ASP A 118 -47.14 64.29 -32.28
CA ASP A 118 -46.07 64.95 -31.50
C ASP A 118 -46.33 64.81 -29.99
N LYS A 119 -47.59 64.87 -29.55
CA LYS A 119 -47.96 64.57 -28.16
C LYS A 119 -47.69 63.11 -27.82
N GLN A 120 -48.10 62.17 -28.67
CA GLN A 120 -47.87 60.74 -28.47
C GLN A 120 -46.37 60.40 -28.46
N ALA A 121 -45.57 61.03 -29.32
CA ALA A 121 -44.12 60.88 -29.33
C ALA A 121 -43.50 61.34 -28.01
N ARG A 122 -43.92 62.49 -27.47
CA ARG A 122 -43.45 62.96 -26.15
C ARG A 122 -43.88 62.03 -25.01
N GLU A 123 -45.10 61.51 -25.04
CA GLU A 123 -45.58 60.54 -24.03
C GLU A 123 -44.74 59.26 -24.07
N LEU A 124 -44.44 58.74 -25.26
CA LEU A 124 -43.56 57.58 -25.44
C LEU A 124 -42.10 57.86 -25.03
N GLU A 125 -41.57 59.05 -25.32
CA GLU A 125 -40.23 59.44 -24.86
C GLU A 125 -40.15 59.51 -23.33
N GLN A 126 -41.19 60.04 -22.67
CA GLN A 126 -41.27 60.07 -21.22
C GLN A 126 -41.37 58.66 -20.63
N GLU A 127 -42.22 57.81 -21.19
CA GLU A 127 -42.36 56.42 -20.76
C GLU A 127 -41.04 55.65 -20.94
N ASN A 128 -40.37 55.81 -22.08
CA ASN A 128 -39.09 55.17 -22.34
C ASN A 128 -37.97 55.70 -21.41
N ALA A 129 -37.98 57.00 -21.09
CA ALA A 129 -37.07 57.58 -20.10
C ALA A 129 -37.30 57.03 -18.69
N THR A 130 -38.53 56.66 -18.33
CA THR A 130 -38.83 55.99 -17.06
C THR A 130 -38.52 54.49 -17.06
N LEU A 131 -38.76 53.78 -18.16
CA LEU A 131 -38.53 52.34 -18.27
C LEU A 131 -37.04 51.98 -18.39
N HIS A 132 -36.23 52.86 -18.97
CA HIS A 132 -34.78 52.60 -19.11
C HIS A 132 -34.06 52.40 -17.76
N PRO A 133 -34.20 53.27 -16.74
CA PRO A 133 -33.58 53.03 -15.44
C PRO A 133 -34.16 51.80 -14.73
N GLU A 134 -35.45 51.51 -14.87
CA GLU A 134 -36.05 50.27 -14.33
C GLU A 134 -35.43 49.02 -14.96
N ARG A 135 -35.22 49.03 -16.29
CA ARG A 135 -34.56 47.93 -17.00
C ARG A 135 -33.11 47.75 -16.55
N GLU A 136 -32.35 48.84 -16.38
CA GLU A 136 -30.97 48.76 -15.91
C GLU A 136 -30.89 48.33 -14.45
N LEU A 137 -31.81 48.75 -13.59
CA LEU A 137 -31.91 48.27 -12.22
C LEU A 137 -32.22 46.76 -12.19
N LEU A 138 -33.20 46.30 -12.96
CA LEU A 138 -33.54 44.88 -13.06
C LEU A 138 -32.36 44.07 -13.60
N LYS A 139 -31.60 44.61 -14.56
CA LYS A 139 -30.39 43.98 -15.10
C LYS A 139 -29.29 43.89 -14.04
N GLN A 140 -29.06 44.94 -13.27
CA GLN A 140 -28.11 44.95 -12.15
C GLN A 140 -28.51 43.92 -11.08
N GLN A 141 -29.78 43.88 -10.68
CA GLN A 141 -30.30 42.87 -9.76
C GLN A 141 -30.12 41.46 -10.29
N HIS A 142 -30.37 41.23 -11.59
CA HIS A 142 -30.17 39.94 -12.21
C HIS A 142 -28.68 39.52 -12.25
N GLU A 143 -27.79 40.44 -12.62
CA GLU A 143 -26.34 40.22 -12.58
C GLU A 143 -25.86 39.94 -11.14
N GLU A 144 -26.41 40.63 -10.14
CA GLU A 144 -26.13 40.37 -8.73
C GLU A 144 -26.60 38.98 -8.30
N ILE A 145 -27.83 38.58 -8.66
CA ILE A 145 -28.36 37.23 -8.37
C ILE A 145 -27.49 36.16 -9.04
N ILE A 146 -27.06 36.36 -10.30
CA ILE A 146 -26.15 35.45 -10.99
C ILE A 146 -24.80 35.38 -10.26
N SER A 147 -24.26 36.53 -9.83
CA SER A 147 -23.00 36.59 -9.08
C SER A 147 -23.10 35.82 -7.75
N GLN A 148 -24.17 36.04 -6.98
CA GLN A 148 -24.44 35.32 -5.74
C GLN A 148 -24.64 33.81 -5.98
N LEU A 149 -25.32 33.41 -7.06
CA LEU A 149 -25.48 32.01 -7.42
C LEU A 149 -24.14 31.37 -7.78
N ASN A 150 -23.32 32.05 -8.59
CA ASN A 150 -21.99 31.57 -8.95
C ASN A 150 -21.07 31.46 -7.74
N GLN A 151 -21.12 32.43 -6.83
CA GLN A 151 -20.41 32.37 -5.55
C GLN A 151 -20.86 31.16 -4.74
N ARG A 152 -22.17 30.92 -4.58
CA ARG A 152 -22.68 29.73 -3.87
C ARG A 152 -22.33 28.42 -4.55
N MET A 153 -22.30 28.37 -5.88
CA MET A 153 -21.83 27.18 -6.61
C MET A 153 -20.34 26.95 -6.38
N ALA A 154 -19.52 28.00 -6.37
CA ALA A 154 -18.09 27.91 -6.06
C ALA A 154 -17.85 27.46 -4.60
N GLU A 155 -18.57 28.03 -3.64
CA GLU A 155 -18.54 27.63 -2.23
C GLU A 155 -18.97 26.16 -2.06
N LYS A 156 -20.05 25.74 -2.72
CA LYS A 156 -20.51 24.35 -2.71
C LYS A 156 -19.47 23.41 -3.31
N ALA A 157 -18.84 23.78 -4.42
CA ALA A 157 -17.76 23.01 -5.03
C ALA A 157 -16.54 22.92 -4.09
N SER A 158 -16.15 24.03 -3.47
CA SER A 158 -15.04 24.09 -2.51
C SER A 158 -15.33 23.24 -1.26
N MET A 159 -16.55 23.31 -0.71
CA MET A 159 -16.97 22.46 0.41
C MET A 159 -16.99 20.98 0.01
N GLN A 160 -17.44 20.65 -1.21
CA GLN A 160 -17.43 19.28 -1.70
C GLN A 160 -16.00 18.74 -1.87
N ILE A 161 -15.06 19.57 -2.34
CA ILE A 161 -13.64 19.23 -2.40
C ILE A 161 -13.10 18.97 -0.99
N ALA A 162 -13.32 19.89 -0.04
CA ALA A 162 -12.89 19.71 1.35
C ALA A 162 -13.52 18.46 2.01
N LEU A 163 -14.80 18.16 1.71
CA LEU A 163 -15.47 16.96 2.19
C LEU A 163 -14.83 15.68 1.61
N ASN A 164 -14.49 15.68 0.32
CA ASN A 164 -13.81 14.55 -0.30
C ASN A 164 -12.38 14.38 0.26
N GLU A 165 -11.64 15.48 0.42
CA GLU A 165 -10.30 15.47 1.04
C GLU A 165 -10.35 14.96 2.48
N THR A 166 -11.33 15.38 3.29
CA THR A 166 -11.49 14.85 4.66
C THR A 166 -11.90 13.38 4.65
N ARG A 167 -12.75 12.94 3.71
CA ARG A 167 -13.09 11.51 3.54
C ARG A 167 -11.86 10.68 3.17
N ASP A 168 -11.01 11.18 2.29
CA ASP A 168 -9.80 10.48 1.86
C ASP A 168 -8.75 10.47 2.97
N LYS A 169 -8.61 11.56 3.75
CA LYS A 169 -7.79 11.57 4.97
C LYS A 169 -8.27 10.55 6.00
N VAL A 170 -9.59 10.41 6.21
CA VAL A 170 -10.15 9.39 7.10
C VAL A 170 -9.89 7.98 6.59
N ARG A 171 -9.99 7.74 5.28
CA ARG A 171 -9.64 6.46 4.67
C ARG A 171 -8.15 6.13 4.83
N GLN A 172 -7.27 7.11 4.63
CA GLN A 172 -5.85 6.95 4.84
C GLN A 172 -5.55 6.64 6.30
N ALA A 173 -6.11 7.39 7.26
CA ALA A 173 -5.93 7.13 8.68
C ALA A 173 -6.44 5.74 9.08
N ASN A 174 -7.57 5.28 8.52
CA ASN A 174 -8.06 3.92 8.75
C ASN A 174 -7.13 2.86 8.17
N GLN A 175 -6.53 3.10 7.00
CA GLN A 175 -5.52 2.20 6.43
C GLN A 175 -4.26 2.17 7.30
N ASP A 176 -3.78 3.34 7.75
CA ASP A 176 -2.62 3.46 8.64
C ASP A 176 -2.89 2.74 9.98
N ILE A 177 -4.12 2.79 10.50
CA ILE A 177 -4.53 2.01 11.68
C ILE A 177 -4.44 0.51 11.41
N VAL A 178 -4.97 0.03 10.28
CA VAL A 178 -4.88 -1.40 9.91
C VAL A 178 -3.42 -1.84 9.76
N ASP A 179 -2.58 -1.04 9.11
CA ASP A 179 -1.16 -1.33 8.92
C ASP A 179 -0.41 -1.35 10.27
N LEU A 180 -0.76 -0.45 11.21
CA LEU A 180 -0.24 -0.47 12.57
C LEU A 180 -0.74 -1.67 13.38
N GLU A 181 -2.01 -2.07 13.24
CA GLU A 181 -2.56 -3.27 13.86
C GLU A 181 -1.86 -4.54 13.37
N ASP A 182 -1.62 -4.64 12.06
CA ASP A 182 -0.83 -5.72 11.45
C ASP A 182 0.62 -5.70 11.94
N GLY A 183 1.24 -4.53 12.05
CA GLY A 183 2.57 -4.37 12.63
C GLY A 183 2.64 -4.79 14.11
N ILE A 184 1.61 -4.48 14.90
CA ILE A 184 1.49 -4.93 16.29
C ILE A 184 1.33 -6.46 16.35
N LEU A 185 0.54 -7.06 15.45
CA LEU A 185 0.40 -8.52 15.36
C LEU A 185 1.73 -9.19 15.02
N GLN A 186 2.47 -8.64 14.06
CA GLN A 186 3.79 -9.14 13.68
C GLN A 186 4.79 -9.02 14.84
N LEU A 187 4.85 -7.88 15.53
CA LEU A 187 5.71 -7.72 16.71
C LEU A 187 5.33 -8.67 17.86
N LYS A 188 4.04 -8.99 18.03
CA LYS A 188 3.60 -9.99 19.02
C LYS A 188 4.05 -11.39 18.62
N GLU A 189 3.95 -11.75 17.34
CA GLU A 189 4.47 -13.01 16.80
C GLU A 189 5.99 -13.11 17.00
N ASP A 190 6.73 -12.06 16.64
CA ASP A 190 8.20 -11.97 16.82
C ASP A 190 8.59 -12.09 18.30
N LEU A 191 7.86 -11.42 19.21
CA LEU A 191 8.11 -11.53 20.65
C LEU A 191 7.82 -12.95 21.18
N ILE A 192 6.78 -13.62 20.66
CA ILE A 192 6.50 -15.02 20.98
C ILE A 192 7.64 -15.90 20.47
N GLN A 193 8.08 -15.68 19.23
CA GLN A 193 9.18 -16.42 18.63
C GLN A 193 10.49 -16.21 19.41
N GLU A 194 10.91 -14.98 19.68
CA GLU A 194 12.08 -14.67 20.52
C GLU A 194 11.96 -15.31 21.91
N ARG A 195 10.78 -15.28 22.55
CA ARG A 195 10.58 -15.96 23.84
C ARG A 195 10.73 -17.47 23.71
N THR A 196 10.27 -18.08 22.61
CA THR A 196 10.45 -19.52 22.38
C THR A 196 11.91 -19.87 22.12
N GLU A 197 12.62 -19.08 21.32
CA GLU A 197 14.04 -19.23 21.03
C GLU A 197 14.87 -19.06 22.30
N ALA A 198 14.62 -18.01 23.08
CA ALA A 198 15.26 -17.80 24.38
C ALA A 198 15.00 -18.95 25.37
N ARG A 199 13.78 -19.53 25.37
CA ARG A 199 13.46 -20.71 26.18
C ARG A 199 14.20 -21.96 25.70
N GLN A 200 14.33 -22.15 24.39
CA GLN A 200 15.10 -23.27 23.80
C GLN A 200 16.59 -23.11 24.10
N GLU A 201 17.13 -21.91 23.96
CA GLU A 201 18.52 -21.60 24.25
C GLU A 201 18.81 -21.75 25.74
N LYS A 202 17.92 -21.30 26.63
CA LYS A 202 18.01 -21.58 28.07
C LYS A 202 18.03 -23.08 28.37
N LYS A 203 17.19 -23.88 27.71
CA LYS A 203 17.22 -25.36 27.86
C LYS A 203 18.54 -25.95 27.37
N ARG A 204 19.07 -25.46 26.25
CA ARG A 204 20.36 -25.89 25.67
C ARG A 204 21.52 -25.55 26.62
N LEU A 205 21.57 -24.32 27.11
CA LEU A 205 22.56 -23.87 28.09
C LEU A 205 22.45 -24.64 29.40
N ASN A 206 21.24 -24.87 29.92
CA ASN A 206 21.04 -25.70 31.10
C ASN A 206 21.58 -27.11 30.91
N ARG A 207 21.33 -27.75 29.76
CA ARG A 207 21.92 -29.05 29.42
C ARG A 207 23.44 -28.97 29.35
N ALA A 208 24.00 -27.93 28.72
CA ALA A 208 25.44 -27.74 28.67
C ALA A 208 26.05 -27.52 30.06
N VAL A 209 25.35 -26.86 30.97
CA VAL A 209 25.76 -26.66 32.38
C VAL A 209 25.65 -27.97 33.17
N THR A 210 24.56 -28.73 33.04
CA THR A 210 24.42 -30.05 33.70
C THR A 210 25.47 -31.02 33.20
N ASP A 211 25.73 -31.01 31.90
CA ASP A 211 26.83 -31.77 31.31
C ASP A 211 28.13 -31.29 31.93
N ALA A 212 28.49 -30.00 31.82
CA ALA A 212 29.74 -29.46 32.37
C ALA A 212 29.93 -29.74 33.87
N THR A 213 28.86 -29.76 34.66
CA THR A 213 28.91 -30.06 36.10
C THR A 213 29.10 -31.55 36.37
N MET A 214 28.34 -32.44 35.73
CA MET A 214 28.65 -33.89 35.71
C MET A 214 30.09 -34.12 35.26
N LYS A 215 30.50 -33.37 34.24
CA LYS A 215 31.81 -33.46 33.65
C LYS A 215 32.93 -33.12 34.63
N THR A 216 32.66 -32.13 35.48
CA THR A 216 33.57 -31.71 36.53
C THR A 216 33.56 -32.70 37.70
N LYS A 217 32.39 -33.25 38.04
CA LYS A 217 32.24 -34.22 39.13
C LYS A 217 33.03 -35.49 38.83
N GLU A 218 32.82 -36.10 37.66
CA GLU A 218 33.59 -37.26 37.22
C GLU A 218 35.09 -36.98 37.12
N GLN A 219 35.50 -35.78 36.66
CA GLN A 219 36.92 -35.42 36.65
C GLN A 219 37.50 -35.29 38.07
N LYS A 220 36.72 -34.78 39.03
CA LYS A 220 37.10 -34.75 40.44
C LYS A 220 37.21 -36.17 41.00
N ASP A 221 36.24 -37.03 40.74
CA ASP A 221 36.25 -38.42 41.21
C ASP A 221 37.44 -39.20 40.62
N GLN A 222 37.71 -39.04 39.32
CA GLN A 222 38.91 -39.60 38.69
C GLN A 222 40.20 -39.04 39.29
N ASN A 223 40.26 -37.74 39.62
CA ASN A 223 41.43 -37.15 40.27
C ASN A 223 41.60 -37.67 41.70
N VAL A 224 40.51 -37.90 42.43
CA VAL A 224 40.54 -38.51 43.78
C VAL A 224 41.04 -39.95 43.70
N ASN A 225 40.53 -40.75 42.76
CA ASN A 225 40.99 -42.12 42.56
C ASN A 225 42.47 -42.17 42.15
N LYS A 226 42.89 -41.31 41.20
CA LYS A 226 44.30 -41.20 40.81
C LYS A 226 45.18 -40.72 41.96
N LYS A 227 44.66 -39.88 42.86
CA LYS A 227 45.38 -39.47 44.05
C LYS A 227 45.54 -40.64 45.02
N GLN A 228 44.49 -41.44 45.25
CA GLN A 228 44.58 -42.66 46.06
C GLN A 228 45.55 -43.68 45.46
N GLU A 229 45.54 -43.86 44.13
CA GLU A 229 46.53 -44.67 43.42
C GLU A 229 47.95 -44.11 43.60
N LEU A 230 48.14 -42.79 43.50
CA LEU A 230 49.45 -42.17 43.76
C LEU A 230 49.89 -42.35 45.22
N ASP A 231 48.99 -42.18 46.18
CA ASP A 231 49.28 -42.33 47.60
C ASP A 231 49.67 -43.79 47.92
N THR A 232 48.97 -44.77 47.35
CA THR A 232 49.33 -46.20 47.46
C THR A 232 50.65 -46.53 46.74
N PHE A 233 50.91 -45.95 45.57
CA PHE A 233 52.22 -46.08 44.92
C PHE A 233 53.33 -45.43 45.74
N GLN A 234 53.06 -44.32 46.41
CA GLN A 234 54.02 -43.62 47.26
C GLN A 234 54.29 -44.40 48.54
N GLU A 235 53.27 -45.02 49.15
CA GLU A 235 53.43 -45.93 50.28
C GLU A 235 54.24 -47.18 49.88
N MET A 236 53.92 -47.81 48.74
CA MET A 236 54.70 -48.92 48.20
C MET A 236 56.14 -48.50 47.87
N LEU A 237 56.35 -47.28 47.38
CA LEU A 237 57.68 -46.73 47.14
C LEU A 237 58.44 -46.58 48.46
N MET A 238 57.84 -45.97 49.48
CA MET A 238 58.44 -45.81 50.81
C MET A 238 58.77 -47.16 51.47
N ASP A 239 57.90 -48.15 51.35
CA ASP A 239 58.14 -49.52 51.80
C ASP A 239 59.28 -50.18 51.03
N SER A 240 59.33 -49.98 49.71
CA SER A 240 60.39 -50.51 48.87
C SER A 240 61.74 -49.83 49.14
N GLU A 241 61.74 -48.53 49.45
CA GLU A 241 62.90 -47.76 49.89
C GLU A 241 63.37 -48.22 51.27
N GLY A 242 62.44 -48.47 52.21
CA GLY A 242 62.73 -49.05 53.52
C GLY A 242 63.34 -50.46 53.41
N LYS A 243 62.80 -51.30 52.52
CA LYS A 243 63.38 -52.62 52.18
C LYS A 243 64.75 -52.47 51.53
N LEU A 244 64.92 -51.51 50.62
CA LEU A 244 66.22 -51.20 49.99
C LEU A 244 67.25 -50.73 51.01
N ASP A 245 66.87 -49.92 51.99
CA ASP A 245 67.76 -49.46 53.04
C ASP A 245 68.10 -50.58 54.03
N ALA A 246 67.17 -51.49 54.32
CA ALA A 246 67.47 -52.71 55.06
C ALA A 246 68.45 -53.62 54.28
N VAL A 247 68.24 -53.77 52.97
CA VAL A 247 69.16 -54.50 52.09
C VAL A 247 70.51 -53.80 52.00
N ARG A 248 70.58 -52.47 51.90
CA ARG A 248 71.84 -51.70 51.92
C ARG A 248 72.57 -51.84 53.26
N LYS A 249 71.86 -51.83 54.39
CA LYS A 249 72.44 -52.12 55.72
C LYS A 249 73.00 -53.54 55.79
N ASN A 250 72.28 -54.52 55.24
CA ASN A 250 72.75 -55.90 55.16
C ASN A 250 73.94 -56.04 54.20
N ILE A 251 73.93 -55.37 53.05
CA ILE A 251 75.07 -55.31 52.12
C ILE A 251 76.28 -54.72 52.84
N ARG A 252 76.15 -53.61 53.57
CA ARG A 252 77.27 -53.04 54.36
C ARG A 252 77.78 -54.02 55.42
N ARG A 253 76.91 -54.77 56.10
CA ARG A 253 77.30 -55.83 57.05
C ARG A 253 78.04 -56.97 56.35
N TYR A 254 77.54 -57.42 55.20
CA TYR A 254 78.17 -58.47 54.40
C TYR A 254 79.46 -57.99 53.75
N GLU A 255 79.59 -56.73 53.34
CA GLU A 255 80.83 -56.12 52.86
C GLU A 255 81.86 -56.03 53.98
N THR A 256 81.45 -55.69 55.20
CA THR A 256 82.33 -55.68 56.38
C THR A 256 82.79 -57.11 56.74
N SER A 257 81.89 -58.10 56.65
CA SER A 257 82.22 -59.52 56.85
C SER A 257 83.10 -60.06 55.72
N ARG A 258 82.82 -59.70 54.46
CA ARG A 258 83.61 -60.05 53.29
C ARG A 258 85.01 -59.46 53.38
N ALA A 259 85.16 -58.20 53.81
CA ALA A 259 86.48 -57.58 54.01
C ALA A 259 87.30 -58.30 55.10
N LYS A 260 86.65 -58.79 56.17
CA LYS A 260 87.31 -59.65 57.18
C LYS A 260 87.73 -61.00 56.60
N LEU A 261 86.84 -61.68 55.87
CA LEU A 261 87.12 -62.97 55.24
C LEU A 261 88.17 -62.86 54.12
N GLU A 262 88.19 -61.80 53.32
CA GLU A 262 89.25 -61.52 52.35
C GLU A 262 90.59 -61.22 53.04
N GLY A 263 90.55 -60.66 54.27
CA GLY A 263 91.73 -60.51 55.12
C GLY A 263 92.30 -61.86 55.56
N GLU A 264 91.43 -62.77 56.00
CA GLU A 264 91.78 -64.14 56.39
C GLU A 264 92.23 -64.99 55.18
N GLU A 265 91.58 -64.83 54.02
CA GLU A 265 91.96 -65.46 52.75
C GLU A 265 93.34 -65.00 52.30
N ARG A 266 93.68 -63.71 52.41
CA ARG A 266 95.04 -63.23 52.11
C ARG A 266 96.07 -63.82 53.09
N ALA A 267 95.74 -63.95 54.37
CA ALA A 267 96.63 -64.56 55.36
C ALA A 267 96.87 -66.06 55.05
N LEU A 268 95.81 -66.81 54.77
CA LEU A 268 95.88 -68.23 54.40
C LEU A 268 96.52 -68.44 53.02
N GLY A 269 96.27 -67.57 52.06
CA GLY A 269 96.92 -67.57 50.74
C GLY A 269 98.43 -67.34 50.83
N THR A 270 98.87 -66.49 51.78
CA THR A 270 100.29 -66.28 52.08
C THR A 270 100.91 -67.55 52.70
N GLN A 271 100.17 -68.26 53.55
CA GLN A 271 100.58 -69.54 54.15
C GLN A 271 100.62 -70.67 53.11
N LEU A 272 99.66 -70.71 52.19
CA LEU A 272 99.59 -71.67 51.09
C LEU A 272 100.68 -71.43 50.04
N SER A 273 101.02 -70.17 49.73
CA SER A 273 102.14 -69.84 48.84
C SER A 273 103.49 -70.34 49.39
N LYS A 274 103.69 -70.30 50.72
CA LYS A 274 104.86 -70.93 51.37
C LYS A 274 104.87 -72.46 51.20
N GLN A 275 103.73 -73.11 51.36
CA GLN A 275 103.56 -74.56 51.16
C GLN A 275 103.79 -74.97 49.69
N LEU A 276 103.28 -74.18 48.73
CA LEU A 276 103.46 -74.42 47.29
C LEU A 276 104.93 -74.30 46.86
N LYS A 277 105.69 -73.33 47.40
CA LYS A 277 107.13 -73.24 47.15
C LYS A 277 107.92 -74.47 47.64
N MET A 278 107.51 -75.06 48.76
CA MET A 278 108.06 -76.35 49.21
C MET A 278 107.63 -77.51 48.30
N ASN A 279 106.39 -77.52 47.83
CA ASN A 279 105.86 -78.57 46.97
C ASN A 279 106.50 -78.56 45.57
N ASP A 280 106.73 -77.38 44.98
CA ASP A 280 107.39 -77.23 43.68
C ASP A 280 108.84 -77.74 43.71
N GLN A 281 109.56 -77.59 44.83
CA GLN A 281 110.90 -78.20 45.01
C GLN A 281 110.84 -79.74 44.95
N THR A 282 109.77 -80.35 45.46
CA THR A 282 109.54 -81.80 45.40
C THR A 282 109.09 -82.25 44.01
N ARG A 283 108.31 -81.41 43.32
CA ARG A 283 107.78 -81.68 41.98
C ARG A 283 108.87 -81.62 40.90
N ILE A 284 109.86 -80.72 41.03
CA ILE A 284 111.04 -80.67 40.14
C ILE A 284 111.86 -81.97 40.24
N LYS A 285 112.00 -82.56 41.44
CA LYS A 285 112.66 -83.85 41.63
C LYS A 285 111.86 -85.03 41.05
N GLY A 286 110.53 -84.96 41.06
CA GLY A 286 109.65 -85.96 40.44
C GLY A 286 109.60 -85.89 38.90
N ALA A 287 109.76 -84.70 38.32
CA ALA A 287 109.73 -84.51 36.86
C ALA A 287 110.95 -85.08 36.13
N GLN A 288 112.11 -85.18 36.80
CA GLN A 288 113.31 -85.81 36.23
C GLN A 288 113.14 -87.32 36.02
N ILE A 289 112.37 -88.00 36.90
CA ILE A 289 112.12 -89.44 36.84
C ILE A 289 111.05 -89.79 35.77
N MET A 290 110.12 -88.88 35.50
CA MET A 290 109.04 -89.11 34.53
C MET A 290 109.51 -89.01 33.07
N ASN A 291 110.54 -88.21 32.78
CA ASN A 291 111.07 -88.05 31.42
C ASN A 291 111.82 -89.30 30.90
N GLU A 292 112.39 -90.14 31.77
CA GLU A 292 112.96 -91.44 31.35
C GLU A 292 111.87 -92.43 30.93
N ARG A 293 110.70 -92.41 31.58
CA ARG A 293 109.58 -93.33 31.32
C ARG A 293 108.83 -93.04 30.00
N VAL A 294 108.78 -91.77 29.59
CA VAL A 294 108.07 -91.33 28.36
C VAL A 294 108.82 -91.73 27.08
N LEU A 295 110.13 -91.96 27.13
CA LEU A 295 110.90 -92.39 25.96
C LEU A 295 110.58 -93.85 25.57
N GLU A 296 110.26 -94.69 26.56
CA GLU A 296 109.89 -96.11 26.34
C GLU A 296 108.46 -96.27 25.79
N GLU A 297 107.53 -95.38 26.17
CA GLU A 297 106.11 -95.44 25.78
C GLU A 297 105.88 -95.03 24.31
N ARG A 298 106.77 -94.18 23.76
CA ARG A 298 106.71 -93.69 22.37
C ARG A 298 106.96 -94.80 21.32
N ASN A 299 107.75 -95.82 21.67
CA ASN A 299 108.06 -96.94 20.78
C ASN A 299 106.89 -97.94 20.63
N PHE A 300 105.91 -97.90 21.54
CA PHE A 300 104.74 -98.79 21.52
C PHE A 300 103.58 -98.25 20.66
N MET A 301 103.36 -96.94 20.68
CA MET A 301 102.25 -96.27 19.97
C MET A 301 102.32 -96.39 18.44
N GLN A 302 103.51 -96.54 17.85
CA GLN A 302 103.66 -96.56 16.40
C GLN A 302 103.13 -97.85 15.73
N LYS A 303 102.97 -98.95 16.48
CA LYS A 303 102.39 -100.22 15.97
C LYS A 303 100.85 -100.26 15.99
N GLN A 304 100.20 -99.33 16.69
CA GLN A 304 98.73 -99.27 16.79
C GLN A 304 98.10 -98.49 15.62
N GLN A 305 98.88 -97.64 14.94
CA GLN A 305 98.46 -96.80 13.82
C GLN A 305 98.07 -97.60 12.57
N ASP A 306 98.62 -98.79 12.35
CA ASP A 306 98.46 -99.56 11.11
C ASP A 306 97.12 -100.34 10.99
N LEU A 307 96.28 -100.38 12.03
CA LEU A 307 95.12 -101.30 12.09
C LEU A 307 93.72 -100.69 11.95
N MET A 308 93.54 -99.36 11.98
CA MET A 308 92.20 -98.73 11.87
C MET A 308 91.99 -97.89 10.60
N ASP A 309 92.93 -97.92 9.65
CA ASP A 309 92.67 -97.57 8.24
C ASP A 309 91.54 -98.43 7.60
N ARG A 310 90.98 -99.41 8.32
CA ARG A 310 89.70 -100.10 8.04
C ARG A 310 88.43 -99.23 8.23
N ILE A 311 88.56 -98.01 8.77
CA ILE A 311 87.46 -97.02 8.89
C ILE A 311 86.99 -96.47 7.53
N LYS A 312 87.73 -96.61 6.43
CA LYS A 312 87.35 -96.00 5.14
C LYS A 312 86.33 -96.78 4.30
N GLN A 313 85.84 -97.94 4.74
CA GLN A 313 85.03 -98.82 3.89
C GLN A 313 83.49 -98.63 3.98
N TYR A 314 82.96 -97.85 4.94
CA TYR A 314 81.50 -97.67 5.11
C TYR A 314 80.96 -96.28 4.71
N GLU A 315 81.75 -95.48 3.98
CA GLU A 315 81.34 -94.20 3.37
C GLU A 315 80.41 -94.35 2.14
N ILE A 316 79.90 -95.55 1.82
CA ILE A 316 79.24 -95.81 0.52
C ILE A 316 77.70 -95.72 0.53
N ASP A 317 76.95 -96.08 1.56
CA ASP A 317 75.50 -96.35 1.34
C ASP A 317 74.52 -95.24 1.76
N THR A 318 74.95 -94.15 2.41
CA THR A 318 74.03 -93.13 2.96
C THR A 318 73.61 -92.03 1.97
N LYS A 319 74.02 -92.13 0.69
CA LYS A 319 73.62 -91.20 -0.39
C LYS A 319 72.28 -91.55 -1.08
N ALA A 320 71.53 -92.55 -0.61
CA ALA A 320 70.39 -93.12 -1.34
C ALA A 320 68.97 -92.68 -0.89
N GLU A 321 68.78 -91.98 0.23
CA GLU A 321 67.43 -91.68 0.76
C GLU A 321 66.94 -90.26 0.42
N GLY A 322 67.03 -89.90 -0.87
CA GLY A 322 66.61 -88.61 -1.44
C GLY A 322 65.27 -88.61 -2.17
N LEU A 323 64.46 -89.67 -2.10
CA LEU A 323 63.26 -89.82 -2.95
C LEU A 323 62.06 -90.42 -2.21
N ARG A 324 61.68 -89.83 -1.08
CA ARG A 324 60.36 -90.04 -0.47
C ARG A 324 59.93 -88.76 0.26
N SER A 325 58.72 -88.22 0.13
CA SER A 325 57.59 -88.55 -0.71
C SER A 325 56.48 -87.62 -0.22
N HIS A 326 56.13 -86.62 -1.03
CA HIS A 326 54.73 -86.46 -1.42
C HIS A 326 53.68 -86.07 -0.36
N GLU A 327 54.06 -85.65 0.84
CA GLU A 327 53.11 -85.31 1.93
C GLU A 327 52.66 -83.83 1.98
N LEU A 328 53.01 -82.99 1.00
CA LEU A 328 52.75 -81.54 1.02
C LEU A 328 51.61 -81.02 0.12
N ASP A 329 50.88 -81.87 -0.61
CA ASP A 329 49.86 -81.41 -1.59
C ASP A 329 48.40 -81.85 -1.31
N GLN A 330 48.10 -82.53 -0.19
CA GLN A 330 46.74 -83.04 0.08
C GLN A 330 45.86 -82.21 1.03
N THR A 331 46.34 -81.10 1.58
CA THR A 331 45.56 -80.24 2.51
C THR A 331 45.00 -78.96 1.87
N LYS A 332 44.88 -78.92 0.53
CA LYS A 332 44.28 -77.82 -0.25
C LYS A 332 42.78 -78.04 -0.56
N VAL A 333 42.22 -79.19 -0.17
CA VAL A 333 40.87 -79.66 -0.57
C VAL A 333 39.76 -79.27 0.42
N GLU A 334 40.07 -78.72 1.59
CA GLU A 334 39.06 -78.58 2.66
C GLU A 334 38.35 -77.21 2.77
N LEU A 335 38.63 -76.23 1.89
CA LEU A 335 38.23 -74.83 2.19
C LEU A 335 37.17 -74.15 1.30
N LEU A 336 36.68 -74.70 0.18
CA LEU A 336 35.64 -73.99 -0.60
C LEU A 336 34.56 -74.90 -1.18
N LEU A 337 34.21 -75.92 -0.41
CA LEU A 337 32.98 -76.71 -0.52
C LEU A 337 31.86 -76.13 0.35
N ASP A 338 31.94 -74.84 0.67
CA ASP A 338 30.92 -74.13 1.43
C ASP A 338 29.96 -73.40 0.50
N LEU A 339 29.17 -74.23 -0.20
CA LEU A 339 27.81 -73.87 -0.56
C LEU A 339 27.70 -72.88 -1.73
N LYS A 340 27.47 -73.35 -2.96
CA LYS A 340 26.37 -74.30 -3.24
C LYS A 340 25.13 -74.00 -2.39
N LYS A 341 24.77 -72.72 -2.28
CA LYS A 341 23.41 -72.28 -1.95
C LYS A 341 23.06 -71.10 -2.84
N LYS A 342 22.24 -71.42 -3.85
CA LYS A 342 21.51 -70.55 -4.78
C LYS A 342 22.21 -70.32 -6.12
N GLU A 343 22.30 -71.31 -7.01
CA GLU A 343 21.17 -71.84 -7.81
C GLU A 343 20.36 -70.69 -8.43
N GLU A 344 20.57 -70.44 -9.73
CA GLU A 344 19.56 -70.76 -10.77
C GLU A 344 18.29 -69.90 -10.63
N THR A 345 18.02 -68.90 -11.46
CA THR A 345 17.47 -69.01 -12.83
C THR A 345 17.05 -67.57 -13.24
N VAL A 346 17.48 -67.01 -14.37
CA VAL A 346 16.92 -67.08 -15.75
C VAL A 346 15.61 -66.29 -15.94
N ALA A 347 15.62 -65.44 -16.99
CA ALA A 347 14.50 -64.92 -17.79
C ALA A 347 13.61 -63.79 -17.21
N ASP A 348 13.85 -62.55 -17.64
CA ASP A 348 12.96 -61.78 -18.53
C ASP A 348 13.35 -60.29 -18.60
N ASP A 349 13.49 -59.77 -19.84
CA ASP A 349 13.15 -58.40 -20.30
C ASP A 349 14.11 -57.85 -21.36
N ALA A 350 13.85 -58.30 -22.59
CA ALA A 350 14.39 -57.80 -23.84
C ALA A 350 13.29 -57.16 -24.72
N GLU A 351 12.53 -56.18 -24.23
CA GLU A 351 11.55 -55.48 -25.07
C GLU A 351 11.25 -54.04 -24.62
N ARG A 352 11.18 -53.11 -25.58
CA ARG A 352 10.79 -51.68 -25.48
C ARG A 352 11.86 -50.63 -25.14
N VAL A 353 12.87 -50.54 -26.00
CA VAL A 353 13.70 -49.32 -26.14
C VAL A 353 13.69 -48.65 -27.52
N ALA A 354 13.07 -49.14 -28.61
CA ALA A 354 13.44 -48.60 -29.94
C ALA A 354 12.36 -48.31 -31.02
N GLU A 355 11.04 -48.37 -30.77
CA GLU A 355 10.04 -48.39 -31.87
C GLU A 355 9.00 -47.25 -31.97
N GLN A 356 9.11 -46.13 -31.25
CA GLN A 356 8.12 -45.04 -31.37
C GLN A 356 8.63 -43.70 -31.92
N ASP A 357 9.90 -43.62 -32.36
CA ASP A 357 10.49 -42.39 -32.94
C ASP A 357 10.40 -42.32 -34.49
N ALA A 358 9.69 -43.26 -35.13
CA ALA A 358 9.67 -43.39 -36.61
C ALA A 358 8.36 -42.96 -37.31
N THR A 359 7.29 -42.58 -36.60
CA THR A 359 5.96 -42.30 -37.21
C THR A 359 5.65 -40.82 -37.47
N LEU A 360 6.59 -39.90 -37.25
CA LEU A 360 6.31 -38.45 -37.27
C LEU A 360 6.84 -37.68 -38.50
N GLN A 361 7.33 -38.32 -39.56
CA GLN A 361 7.97 -37.62 -40.69
C GLN A 361 7.46 -37.89 -42.12
N ALA A 362 6.29 -38.50 -42.35
CA ALA A 362 5.86 -38.87 -43.71
C ALA A 362 4.52 -38.27 -44.23
N SER A 363 3.75 -37.49 -43.47
CA SER A 363 2.39 -37.07 -43.88
C SER A 363 2.20 -35.55 -43.99
N LYS A 364 2.98 -34.87 -44.85
CA LYS A 364 2.85 -33.41 -45.01
C LYS A 364 3.05 -32.85 -46.44
N GLY A 365 2.90 -33.65 -47.50
CA GLY A 365 3.26 -33.21 -48.87
C GLY A 365 2.22 -33.26 -49.98
N GLY A 366 0.98 -33.73 -49.77
CA GLY A 366 0.15 -34.23 -50.89
C GLY A 366 -1.11 -33.46 -51.33
N LEU A 367 -1.58 -32.42 -50.64
CA LEU A 367 -2.94 -31.87 -50.86
C LEU A 367 -2.97 -30.44 -51.43
N ASN A 368 -1.90 -30.02 -52.10
CA ASN A 368 -1.73 -28.65 -52.61
C ASN A 368 -1.98 -28.49 -54.12
N THR A 369 -2.72 -29.39 -54.76
CA THR A 369 -2.92 -29.36 -56.24
C THR A 369 -4.33 -29.76 -56.70
N GLN A 370 -5.34 -29.59 -55.83
CA GLN A 370 -6.77 -29.48 -56.18
C GLN A 370 -7.28 -28.11 -55.72
N ALA A 371 -6.51 -27.04 -55.96
CA ALA A 371 -6.45 -26.42 -57.28
C ALA A 371 -7.87 -26.13 -57.77
N GLU A 372 -8.41 -24.96 -57.44
CA GLU A 372 -8.26 -23.83 -58.37
C GLU A 372 -9.18 -23.93 -59.59
N GLU A 373 -9.87 -25.05 -59.79
CA GLU A 373 -10.92 -25.20 -60.76
C GLU A 373 -12.25 -24.62 -60.27
N VAL A 374 -12.33 -23.30 -60.40
CA VAL A 374 -13.45 -22.85 -61.23
C VAL A 374 -14.80 -23.01 -60.50
N GLY A 375 -14.93 -22.60 -59.26
CA GLY A 375 -14.54 -21.23 -58.94
C GLY A 375 -15.15 -20.15 -59.84
N ALA A 376 -15.84 -20.41 -60.97
CA ALA A 376 -16.24 -19.39 -61.95
C ALA A 376 -17.76 -19.26 -62.13
N MET A 377 -18.53 -20.34 -62.23
CA MET A 377 -19.99 -20.23 -62.43
C MET A 377 -20.80 -19.97 -61.16
N LYS A 378 -20.13 -20.03 -60.00
CA LYS A 378 -20.59 -19.50 -58.72
C LYS A 378 -20.65 -17.97 -58.67
N ARG A 379 -20.24 -17.21 -59.69
CA ARG A 379 -19.99 -15.76 -59.53
C ARG A 379 -21.02 -14.80 -60.12
N GLU A 380 -22.08 -15.22 -60.81
CA GLU A 380 -22.96 -14.24 -61.52
C GLU A 380 -24.44 -14.32 -61.12
N ASN A 381 -24.97 -15.51 -60.83
CA ASN A 381 -26.34 -15.63 -60.26
C ASN A 381 -26.38 -15.38 -58.75
N ILE A 382 -25.21 -15.30 -58.14
CA ILE A 382 -25.00 -14.92 -56.75
C ILE A 382 -25.16 -13.39 -56.61
N ASP A 383 -24.53 -12.60 -57.48
CA ASP A 383 -24.49 -11.13 -57.41
C ASP A 383 -25.85 -10.39 -57.44
N MET A 384 -26.90 -10.92 -58.09
CA MET A 384 -28.21 -10.22 -58.18
C MET A 384 -29.21 -10.59 -57.08
N SER A 385 -29.08 -11.76 -56.45
CA SER A 385 -29.83 -12.11 -55.23
C SER A 385 -29.13 -11.53 -54.00
N GLU A 386 -27.79 -11.49 -54.02
CA GLU A 386 -26.98 -10.87 -52.96
C GLU A 386 -27.34 -9.41 -52.73
N GLN A 387 -27.56 -8.57 -53.74
CA GLN A 387 -27.78 -7.13 -53.48
C GLN A 387 -29.12 -6.78 -52.80
N ILE A 388 -30.18 -7.58 -52.99
CA ILE A 388 -31.50 -7.36 -52.36
C ILE A 388 -31.58 -8.05 -51.00
N GLU A 389 -30.91 -9.20 -50.85
CA GLU A 389 -30.76 -9.92 -49.60
C GLU A 389 -29.79 -9.19 -48.65
N GLU A 390 -28.65 -8.68 -49.13
CA GLU A 390 -27.65 -7.89 -48.37
C GLU A 390 -28.25 -6.67 -47.68
N LEU A 391 -29.20 -5.96 -48.30
CA LEU A 391 -29.78 -4.76 -47.68
C LEU A 391 -30.78 -5.11 -46.56
N GLY A 392 -31.55 -6.19 -46.73
CA GLY A 392 -32.49 -6.70 -45.72
C GLY A 392 -31.80 -7.51 -44.60
N GLU A 393 -30.76 -8.25 -44.95
CA GLU A 393 -29.87 -8.96 -44.04
C GLU A 393 -28.98 -7.99 -43.28
N SER A 394 -28.45 -6.92 -43.88
CA SER A 394 -27.68 -5.91 -43.13
C SER A 394 -28.51 -5.30 -42.01
N HIS A 395 -29.75 -4.89 -42.29
CA HIS A 395 -30.61 -4.29 -41.27
C HIS A 395 -31.08 -5.30 -40.20
N LYS A 396 -31.32 -6.57 -40.58
CA LYS A 396 -31.61 -7.65 -39.61
C LYS A 396 -30.38 -8.10 -38.85
N ALA A 397 -29.20 -8.13 -39.46
CA ALA A 397 -27.93 -8.51 -38.86
C ALA A 397 -27.49 -7.47 -37.86
N VAL A 398 -27.67 -6.17 -38.12
CA VAL A 398 -27.38 -5.12 -37.14
C VAL A 398 -28.33 -5.21 -35.94
N LEU A 399 -29.64 -5.41 -36.16
CA LEU A 399 -30.60 -5.59 -35.06
C LEU A 399 -30.37 -6.90 -34.28
N ALA A 400 -30.05 -7.99 -34.98
CA ALA A 400 -29.71 -9.28 -34.37
C ALA A 400 -28.37 -9.22 -33.64
N GLN A 401 -27.37 -8.51 -34.16
CA GLN A 401 -26.08 -8.31 -33.49
C GLN A 401 -26.25 -7.45 -32.25
N LEU A 402 -27.04 -6.39 -32.29
CA LEU A 402 -27.32 -5.57 -31.11
C LEU A 402 -28.14 -6.34 -30.06
N ASN A 403 -29.17 -7.10 -30.47
CA ASN A 403 -29.90 -7.96 -29.54
C ASN A 403 -29.05 -9.11 -29.01
N ASN A 404 -28.21 -9.73 -29.84
CA ASN A 404 -27.27 -10.77 -29.40
C ASN A 404 -26.23 -10.18 -28.46
N GLN A 405 -25.71 -8.97 -28.70
CA GLN A 405 -24.82 -8.31 -27.75
C GLN A 405 -25.53 -8.00 -26.43
N ILE A 406 -26.79 -7.56 -26.47
CA ILE A 406 -27.59 -7.33 -25.26
C ILE A 406 -27.83 -8.64 -24.50
N GLU A 407 -28.19 -9.72 -25.18
CA GLU A 407 -28.39 -11.04 -24.54
C GLU A 407 -27.07 -11.68 -24.11
N GLU A 408 -25.99 -11.56 -24.87
CA GLU A 408 -24.63 -11.97 -24.47
C GLU A 408 -24.19 -11.22 -23.22
N TYR A 409 -24.44 -9.91 -23.11
CA TYR A 409 -24.13 -9.16 -21.90
C TYR A 409 -25.03 -9.54 -20.72
N LYS A 410 -26.32 -9.85 -20.94
CA LYS A 410 -27.19 -10.38 -19.88
C LYS A 410 -26.77 -11.78 -19.44
N GLU A 411 -26.38 -12.63 -20.38
CA GLU A 411 -25.93 -14.00 -20.13
C GLU A 411 -24.55 -13.99 -19.46
N GLN A 412 -23.62 -13.14 -19.90
CA GLN A 412 -22.34 -12.91 -19.22
C GLN A 412 -22.56 -12.39 -17.81
N LEU A 413 -23.47 -11.42 -17.60
CA LEU A 413 -23.78 -10.93 -16.25
C LEU A 413 -24.42 -12.03 -15.38
N SER A 414 -25.29 -12.86 -15.95
CA SER A 414 -25.89 -14.01 -15.27
C SER A 414 -24.86 -15.09 -14.92
N LYS A 415 -23.93 -15.35 -15.85
CA LYS A 415 -22.81 -16.28 -15.67
C LYS A 415 -21.84 -15.77 -14.62
N GLU A 416 -21.44 -14.51 -14.67
CA GLU A 416 -20.61 -13.89 -13.64
C GLU A 416 -21.29 -13.88 -12.26
N ARG A 417 -22.62 -13.66 -12.20
CA ARG A 417 -23.36 -13.77 -10.94
C ARG A 417 -23.37 -15.20 -10.40
N LYS A 418 -23.56 -16.21 -11.26
CA LYS A 418 -23.47 -17.63 -10.89
C LYS A 418 -22.06 -18.01 -10.46
N GLU A 419 -21.04 -17.61 -11.21
CA GLU A 419 -19.63 -17.85 -10.88
C GLU A 419 -19.24 -17.17 -9.58
N ARG A 420 -19.70 -15.93 -9.30
CA ARG A 420 -19.50 -15.30 -7.99
C ARG A 420 -20.18 -16.06 -6.87
N MET A 421 -21.41 -16.54 -7.06
CA MET A 421 -22.08 -17.37 -6.06
C MET A 421 -21.37 -18.71 -5.85
N GLU A 422 -20.85 -19.33 -6.91
CA GLU A 422 -20.10 -20.58 -6.83
C GLU A 422 -18.74 -20.39 -6.17
N ILE A 423 -17.98 -19.35 -6.52
CA ILE A 423 -16.72 -18.99 -5.85
C ILE A 423 -16.98 -18.64 -4.38
N GLN A 424 -18.07 -17.94 -4.07
CA GLN A 424 -18.45 -17.64 -2.69
C GLN A 424 -18.80 -18.92 -1.92
N SER A 425 -19.52 -19.86 -2.53
CA SER A 425 -19.83 -21.15 -1.92
C SER A 425 -18.58 -22.02 -1.74
N GLN A 426 -17.65 -22.03 -2.70
CA GLN A 426 -16.36 -22.69 -2.60
C GLN A 426 -15.50 -22.06 -1.50
N LYS A 427 -15.47 -20.73 -1.40
CA LYS A 427 -14.79 -20.00 -0.32
C LYS A 427 -15.35 -20.37 1.04
N GLU A 428 -16.67 -20.42 1.20
CA GLU A 428 -17.34 -20.82 2.43
C GLU A 428 -17.06 -22.29 2.78
N SER A 429 -17.06 -23.18 1.77
CA SER A 429 -16.70 -24.58 1.96
C SER A 429 -15.25 -24.75 2.40
N VAL A 430 -14.30 -24.05 1.76
CA VAL A 430 -12.88 -24.09 2.12
C VAL A 430 -12.66 -23.50 3.51
N ALA A 431 -13.30 -22.38 3.83
CA ALA A 431 -13.25 -21.78 5.15
C ALA A 431 -13.76 -22.74 6.23
N LYS A 432 -14.85 -23.46 5.96
CA LYS A 432 -15.37 -24.50 6.85
C LYS A 432 -14.38 -25.66 7.03
N THR A 433 -13.82 -26.21 5.94
CA THR A 433 -12.82 -27.29 6.04
C THR A 433 -11.55 -26.86 6.79
N LEU A 434 -11.15 -25.60 6.66
CA LEU A 434 -10.00 -25.04 7.34
C LEU A 434 -10.27 -24.86 8.84
N GLU A 435 -11.49 -24.47 9.21
CA GLU A 435 -11.91 -24.40 10.61
C GLU A 435 -12.04 -25.80 11.24
N ASP A 436 -12.60 -26.76 10.51
CA ASP A 436 -12.68 -28.16 10.94
C ASP A 436 -11.27 -28.72 11.19
N LEU A 437 -10.32 -28.53 10.26
CA LEU A 437 -8.92 -28.95 10.43
C LEU A 437 -8.21 -28.23 11.58
N LYS A 438 -8.49 -26.94 11.81
CA LYS A 438 -7.98 -26.21 12.98
C LYS A 438 -8.51 -26.80 14.27
N SER A 439 -9.80 -27.13 14.32
CA SER A 439 -10.44 -27.72 15.48
C SER A 439 -9.87 -29.12 15.78
N GLU A 440 -9.68 -29.96 14.76
CA GLU A 440 -9.07 -31.28 14.89
C GLU A 440 -7.61 -31.19 15.35
N ASN A 441 -6.83 -30.26 14.79
CA ASN A 441 -5.45 -30.04 15.20
C ASN A 441 -5.38 -29.51 16.64
N GLN A 442 -6.32 -28.67 17.07
CA GLN A 442 -6.40 -28.19 18.44
C GLN A 442 -6.76 -29.31 19.43
N ILE A 443 -7.68 -30.21 19.06
CA ILE A 443 -8.00 -31.42 19.84
C ILE A 443 -6.76 -32.30 19.96
N PHE A 444 -6.09 -32.59 18.84
CA PHE A 444 -4.86 -33.40 18.82
C PHE A 444 -3.75 -32.79 19.70
N MET A 445 -3.53 -31.47 19.62
CA MET A 445 -2.54 -30.78 20.44
C MET A 445 -2.89 -30.80 21.93
N THR A 446 -4.18 -30.75 22.27
CA THR A 446 -4.66 -30.87 23.65
C THR A 446 -4.43 -32.28 24.19
N GLU A 447 -4.73 -33.31 23.39
CA GLU A 447 -4.50 -34.71 23.76
C GLU A 447 -3.00 -35.01 23.93
N MET A 448 -2.16 -34.54 23.00
CA MET A 448 -0.70 -34.68 23.10
C MET A 448 -0.14 -33.93 24.32
N THR A 449 -0.69 -32.75 24.64
CA THR A 449 -0.31 -32.01 25.84
C THR A 449 -0.67 -32.78 27.11
N ASN A 450 -1.84 -33.43 27.15
CA ASN A 450 -2.26 -34.26 28.27
C ASN A 450 -1.37 -35.50 28.44
N VAL A 451 -0.98 -36.16 27.35
CA VAL A 451 -0.02 -37.29 27.39
C VAL A 451 1.34 -36.85 27.93
N VAL A 452 1.84 -35.69 27.49
CA VAL A 452 3.11 -35.13 27.96
C VAL A 452 3.03 -34.71 29.44
N GLN A 453 1.89 -34.14 29.87
CA GLN A 453 1.67 -33.80 31.28
C GLN A 453 1.55 -35.05 32.17
N GLY A 454 0.84 -36.09 31.71
CA GLY A 454 0.76 -37.39 32.37
C GLY A 454 2.14 -38.04 32.54
N GLY A 455 2.96 -38.05 31.47
CA GLY A 455 4.33 -38.54 31.52
C GLY A 455 5.25 -37.74 32.46
N LYS A 456 5.06 -36.42 32.55
CA LYS A 456 5.78 -35.58 33.53
C LYS A 456 5.38 -35.90 34.98
N LYS A 457 4.10 -36.16 35.22
CA LYS A 457 3.60 -36.53 36.55
C LYS A 457 4.18 -37.87 37.01
N GLN A 458 4.18 -38.88 36.12
CA GLN A 458 4.82 -40.17 36.38
C GLN A 458 6.34 -40.05 36.60
N HIS A 459 7.02 -39.20 35.84
CA HIS A 459 8.44 -38.92 36.06
C HIS A 459 8.69 -38.24 37.42
N GLN A 460 7.77 -37.39 37.87
CA GLN A 460 7.88 -36.74 39.18
C GLN A 460 7.64 -37.73 40.33
N GLU A 461 6.70 -38.65 40.18
CA GLU A 461 6.44 -39.75 41.13
C GLU A 461 7.67 -40.66 41.25
N LEU A 462 8.25 -41.10 40.12
CA LEU A 462 9.50 -41.89 40.10
C LEU A 462 10.70 -41.14 40.68
N SER A 463 10.77 -39.82 40.50
CA SER A 463 11.84 -39.00 41.10
C SER A 463 11.69 -38.87 42.61
N ASN A 464 10.46 -38.86 43.14
CA ASN A 464 10.21 -38.84 44.57
C ASN A 464 10.53 -40.18 45.22
N GLU A 465 10.20 -41.28 44.54
CA GLU A 465 10.59 -42.64 44.95
C GLU A 465 12.12 -42.81 44.96
N GLY A 466 12.82 -42.26 43.95
CA GLY A 466 14.28 -42.21 43.91
C GLY A 466 14.90 -41.42 45.08
N MET A 467 14.25 -40.33 45.52
CA MET A 467 14.66 -39.58 46.72
C MET A 467 14.42 -40.36 48.01
N GLN A 468 13.37 -41.18 48.07
CA GLN A 468 13.03 -42.01 49.22
C GLN A 468 14.04 -43.15 49.39
N LEU A 469 14.42 -43.80 48.29
CA LEU A 469 15.51 -44.79 48.24
C LEU A 469 16.87 -44.17 48.62
N GLN A 470 17.12 -42.92 48.23
CA GLN A 470 18.35 -42.21 48.62
C GLN A 470 18.40 -41.87 50.12
N ARG A 471 17.25 -41.72 50.80
CA ARG A 471 17.22 -41.61 52.27
C ARG A 471 17.48 -42.95 52.95
N GLN A 472 16.90 -44.04 52.43
CA GLN A 472 17.16 -45.38 52.95
C GLN A 472 18.65 -45.75 52.83
N LEU A 473 19.29 -45.40 51.71
CA LEU A 473 20.74 -45.59 51.55
C LEU A 473 21.58 -44.82 52.57
N LYS A 474 21.13 -43.65 53.02
CA LYS A 474 21.81 -42.91 54.09
C LYS A 474 21.61 -43.55 55.47
N GLU A 475 20.44 -44.09 55.75
CA GLU A 475 20.17 -44.85 56.97
C GLU A 475 21.03 -46.13 57.02
N ASP A 476 21.25 -46.77 55.87
CA ASP A 476 22.16 -47.91 55.72
C ASP A 476 23.63 -47.49 55.91
N GLU A 477 24.05 -46.34 55.37
CA GLU A 477 25.39 -45.77 55.62
C GLU A 477 25.63 -45.48 57.12
N GLU A 478 24.61 -45.02 57.86
CA GLU A 478 24.69 -44.84 59.31
C GLU A 478 24.78 -46.17 60.08
N GLN A 479 24.08 -47.22 59.63
CA GLN A 479 24.24 -48.57 60.19
C GLN A 479 25.64 -49.14 59.92
N ILE A 480 26.20 -48.92 58.73
CA ILE A 480 27.59 -49.27 58.40
C ILE A 480 28.56 -48.53 59.32
N GLY A 481 28.32 -47.25 59.62
CA GLY A 481 29.09 -46.50 60.60
C GLY A 481 29.08 -47.12 62.00
N LYS A 482 27.92 -47.57 62.50
CA LYS A 482 27.80 -48.26 63.80
C LYS A 482 28.54 -49.60 63.84
N LEU A 483 28.48 -50.38 62.75
CA LEU A 483 29.22 -51.64 62.63
C LEU A 483 30.74 -51.42 62.54
N THR A 484 31.17 -50.32 61.90
CA THR A 484 32.58 -49.92 61.85
C THR A 484 33.09 -49.55 63.25
N GLY A 485 32.30 -48.84 64.05
CA GLY A 485 32.63 -48.56 65.47
C GLY A 485 32.74 -49.83 66.33
N ASN A 486 31.86 -50.81 66.14
CA ASN A 486 31.98 -52.12 66.81
C ASN A 486 33.26 -52.88 66.40
N LEU A 487 33.72 -52.70 65.17
CA LEU A 487 34.97 -53.27 64.64
C LEU A 487 36.20 -52.64 65.31
N GLU A 488 36.19 -51.32 65.50
CA GLU A 488 37.22 -50.58 66.23
C GLU A 488 37.28 -50.99 67.72
N ASP A 489 36.14 -51.27 68.34
CA ASP A 489 36.07 -51.80 69.71
C ASP A 489 36.61 -53.23 69.82
N ALA A 490 36.38 -54.07 68.81
CA ALA A 490 36.99 -55.39 68.72
C ALA A 490 38.51 -55.28 68.52
N GLN A 491 38.96 -54.32 67.70
CA GLN A 491 40.37 -54.03 67.48
C GLN A 491 41.07 -53.58 68.77
N ARG A 492 40.39 -52.76 69.60
CA ARG A 492 40.86 -52.41 70.95
C ARG A 492 40.98 -53.62 71.89
N LYS A 493 40.03 -54.57 71.84
CA LYS A 493 40.12 -55.84 72.61
C LYS A 493 41.30 -56.70 72.15
N TYR A 494 41.61 -56.73 70.85
CA TYR A 494 42.79 -57.40 70.32
C TYR A 494 44.10 -56.71 70.74
N GLN A 495 44.11 -55.38 70.81
CA GLN A 495 45.24 -54.62 71.34
C GLN A 495 45.50 -54.97 72.82
N ALA A 496 44.45 -55.07 73.65
CA ALA A 496 44.58 -55.47 75.04
C ALA A 496 45.09 -56.92 75.22
N MET A 497 44.70 -57.83 74.32
CA MET A 497 45.23 -59.19 74.26
C MET A 497 46.72 -59.19 73.86
N PHE A 498 47.12 -58.32 72.93
CA PHE A 498 48.53 -58.14 72.55
C PHE A 498 49.38 -57.66 73.73
N ASP A 499 48.88 -56.72 74.53
CA ASP A 499 49.55 -56.24 75.74
C ASP A 499 49.67 -57.33 76.83
N ASP A 500 48.72 -58.25 76.93
CA ASP A 500 48.79 -59.45 77.82
C ASP A 500 49.91 -60.41 77.38
N TYR A 501 50.05 -60.64 76.07
CA TYR A 501 51.15 -61.43 75.52
C TYR A 501 52.52 -60.74 75.68
N GLN A 502 52.56 -59.41 75.61
CA GLN A 502 53.76 -58.64 75.91
C GLN A 502 54.19 -58.84 77.38
N LYS A 503 53.27 -58.74 78.35
CA LYS A 503 53.56 -59.04 79.77
C LYS A 503 54.06 -60.46 80.01
N ARG A 504 53.50 -61.43 79.27
CA ARG A 504 53.94 -62.83 79.31
C ARG A 504 55.35 -63.02 78.75
N THR A 505 55.74 -62.20 77.78
CA THR A 505 57.08 -62.15 77.23
C THR A 505 58.06 -61.56 78.25
N ASP A 506 57.66 -60.50 78.95
CA ASP A 506 58.45 -59.91 80.04
C ASP A 506 58.64 -60.90 81.22
N MET A 507 57.62 -61.71 81.55
CA MET A 507 57.74 -62.82 82.53
C MET A 507 58.73 -63.91 82.08
N MET A 508 58.77 -64.22 80.77
CA MET A 508 59.75 -65.15 80.22
C MET A 508 61.18 -64.56 80.24
N GLU A 509 61.33 -63.24 80.11
CA GLU A 509 62.61 -62.55 80.31
C GLU A 509 63.07 -62.62 81.78
N GLU A 510 62.15 -62.54 82.76
CA GLU A 510 62.46 -62.81 84.18
C GLU A 510 62.86 -64.28 84.43
N GLU A 511 62.23 -65.26 83.76
CA GLU A 511 62.64 -66.67 83.84
C GLU A 511 64.05 -66.89 83.27
N VAL A 512 64.40 -66.19 82.17
CA VAL A 512 65.76 -66.20 81.59
C VAL A 512 66.79 -65.64 82.58
N LEU A 513 66.47 -64.55 83.28
CA LEU A 513 67.32 -64.01 84.37
C LEU A 513 67.49 -65.01 85.53
N SER A 514 66.47 -65.80 85.86
CA SER A 514 66.56 -66.86 86.87
C SER A 514 67.45 -68.03 86.41
N LEU A 515 67.44 -68.35 85.11
CA LEU A 515 68.30 -69.37 84.50
C LEU A 515 69.76 -68.91 84.44
N GLU A 516 70.02 -67.62 84.24
CA GLU A 516 71.37 -67.03 84.34
C GLU A 516 71.93 -67.11 85.78
N GLN A 517 71.09 -66.94 86.81
CA GLN A 517 71.46 -67.18 88.20
C GLN A 517 71.74 -68.66 88.51
N ALA A 518 71.00 -69.59 87.88
CA ALA A 518 71.26 -71.04 87.97
C ALA A 518 72.54 -71.48 87.24
N LEU A 519 72.91 -70.79 86.15
CA LEU A 519 74.15 -71.00 85.40
C LEU A 519 75.39 -70.60 86.23
N GLU A 520 75.28 -69.56 87.05
CA GLU A 520 76.32 -69.15 87.98
C GLU A 520 76.47 -70.10 89.19
N ALA A 521 75.39 -70.78 89.59
CA ALA A 521 75.44 -71.87 90.57
C ALA A 521 76.10 -73.15 89.99
N LYS A 522 75.86 -73.45 88.69
CA LYS A 522 76.50 -74.56 87.97
C LYS A 522 77.99 -74.36 87.70
N LYS A 523 78.46 -73.11 87.57
CA LYS A 523 79.90 -72.78 87.48
C LYS A 523 80.67 -73.12 88.77
N ARG A 524 80.06 -72.99 89.95
CA ARG A 524 80.64 -73.45 91.23
C ARG A 524 80.69 -74.98 91.35
N GLU A 525 79.75 -75.68 90.72
CA GLU A 525 79.74 -77.16 90.65
C GLU A 525 80.82 -77.71 89.69
N LEU A 526 81.29 -76.89 88.74
CA LEU A 526 82.36 -77.20 87.78
C LEU A 526 83.77 -77.00 88.35
N GLU A 527 83.94 -76.25 89.45
CA GLU A 527 85.24 -76.07 90.13
C GLU A 527 85.64 -77.28 91.00
N GLU A 528 84.72 -78.18 91.34
CA GLU A 528 85.00 -79.33 92.21
C GLU A 528 85.23 -80.67 91.49
N LYS A 529 85.10 -80.76 90.16
CA LYS A 529 85.28 -82.02 89.40
C LYS A 529 86.31 -81.99 88.27
N ILE A 530 87.42 -81.31 88.54
CA ILE A 530 88.76 -81.93 88.51
C ILE A 530 88.61 -83.44 88.77
N PRO A 531 89.26 -84.41 88.09
CA PRO A 531 90.11 -84.30 86.91
C PRO A 531 90.11 -85.55 85.98
N SER A 532 90.65 -85.32 84.78
CA SER A 532 91.63 -86.18 84.10
C SER A 532 91.24 -87.61 83.70
N PHE A 533 91.27 -87.86 82.37
CA PHE A 533 91.49 -89.15 81.69
C PHE A 533 90.33 -89.83 80.94
N GLN A 534 89.36 -89.08 80.39
CA GLN A 534 88.47 -89.61 79.31
C GLN A 534 88.56 -88.82 77.99
N ASP A 535 89.59 -87.98 77.85
CA ASP A 535 89.68 -86.90 76.85
C ASP A 535 90.49 -87.18 75.56
N LEU A 536 90.85 -88.41 75.20
CA LEU A 536 91.62 -88.60 73.94
C LEU A 536 91.04 -89.56 72.89
N GLU A 537 89.97 -90.30 73.18
CA GLU A 537 89.51 -91.35 72.25
C GLU A 537 88.18 -91.04 71.53
N ILE A 538 87.44 -90.02 71.99
CA ILE A 538 86.17 -89.60 71.38
C ILE A 538 86.40 -88.63 70.20
N HIS A 539 87.55 -87.95 70.15
CA HIS A 539 87.81 -86.84 69.21
C HIS A 539 88.03 -87.25 67.74
N PHE A 540 88.23 -88.55 67.45
CA PHE A 540 88.52 -89.04 66.09
C PHE A 540 87.28 -89.49 65.30
N LYS A 541 86.17 -89.85 65.97
CA LYS A 541 84.96 -90.36 65.27
C LYS A 541 84.00 -89.27 64.81
N GLN A 542 83.96 -88.10 65.46
CA GLN A 542 83.02 -87.02 65.10
C GLN A 542 83.41 -86.21 63.85
N ARG A 543 84.70 -86.18 63.46
CA ARG A 543 85.17 -85.36 62.32
C ARG A 543 84.78 -85.92 60.95
N ASN A 544 84.42 -87.19 60.87
CA ASN A 544 84.04 -87.85 59.62
C ASN A 544 82.55 -87.64 59.25
N GLU A 545 81.70 -87.29 60.21
CA GLU A 545 80.27 -87.02 59.99
C GLU A 545 80.00 -85.57 59.51
N GLU A 546 80.87 -84.61 59.83
CA GLU A 546 80.74 -83.20 59.40
C GLU A 546 81.04 -82.99 57.89
N TYR A 547 81.83 -83.89 57.28
CA TYR A 547 82.18 -83.82 55.86
C TYR A 547 81.01 -84.21 54.93
N ASP A 548 80.13 -85.12 55.37
CA ASP A 548 78.95 -85.54 54.59
C ASP A 548 77.80 -84.52 54.66
N ALA A 549 77.73 -83.70 55.72
CA ALA A 549 76.73 -82.63 55.86
C ALA A 549 77.00 -81.45 54.90
N THR A 550 78.27 -81.09 54.68
CA THR A 550 78.64 -79.95 53.82
C THR A 550 78.41 -80.24 52.33
N LYS A 551 78.47 -81.51 51.90
CA LYS A 551 78.18 -81.93 50.53
C LYS A 551 76.70 -81.75 50.14
N LYS A 552 75.76 -81.92 51.09
CA LYS A 552 74.33 -81.66 50.87
C LYS A 552 73.99 -80.16 50.75
N ALA A 553 74.73 -79.27 51.43
CA ALA A 553 74.50 -77.82 51.36
C ALA A 553 74.87 -77.19 50.00
N VAL A 554 75.89 -77.73 49.33
CA VAL A 554 76.35 -77.24 48.02
C VAL A 554 75.32 -77.51 46.90
N VAL A 555 74.58 -78.61 46.97
CA VAL A 555 73.51 -78.93 46.01
C VAL A 555 72.31 -77.98 46.16
N GLY A 556 72.00 -77.54 47.38
CA GLY A 556 70.95 -76.53 47.64
C GLY A 556 71.28 -75.14 47.10
N MET A 557 72.55 -74.73 47.15
CA MET A 557 73.01 -73.44 46.61
C MET A 557 72.95 -73.39 45.07
N LYS A 558 73.14 -74.55 44.40
CA LYS A 558 73.06 -74.65 42.94
C LYS A 558 71.62 -74.47 42.42
N ASN A 559 70.62 -74.98 43.13
CA ASN A 559 69.19 -74.82 42.78
C ASN A 559 68.66 -73.40 43.04
N LYS A 560 69.28 -72.66 43.97
CA LYS A 560 68.93 -71.27 44.26
C LYS A 560 69.44 -70.30 43.19
N LYS A 561 70.56 -70.62 42.55
CA LYS A 561 71.12 -69.84 41.42
C LYS A 561 70.21 -69.89 40.19
N THR A 562 69.70 -71.06 39.81
CA THR A 562 68.79 -71.22 38.67
C THR A 562 67.45 -70.51 38.88
N SER A 563 66.92 -70.49 40.11
CA SER A 563 65.69 -69.76 40.45
C SER A 563 65.84 -68.23 40.32
N LEU A 564 67.00 -67.68 40.66
CA LEU A 564 67.28 -66.25 40.54
C LEU A 564 67.50 -65.81 39.09
N GLU A 565 68.11 -66.65 38.25
CA GLU A 565 68.27 -66.38 36.81
C GLU A 565 66.91 -66.33 36.07
N GLU A 566 65.93 -67.12 36.49
CA GLU A 566 64.57 -67.09 35.95
C GLU A 566 63.77 -65.85 36.38
N GLN A 567 63.96 -65.36 37.60
CA GLN A 567 63.35 -64.10 38.06
C GLN A 567 63.91 -62.88 37.31
N ILE A 568 65.21 -62.86 37.03
CA ILE A 568 65.83 -61.78 36.24
C ILE A 568 65.29 -61.77 34.80
N LYS A 569 65.02 -62.94 34.21
CA LYS A 569 64.38 -63.03 32.88
C LYS A 569 62.94 -62.52 32.87
N ARG A 570 62.17 -62.72 33.94
CA ARG A 570 60.79 -62.19 34.06
C ARG A 570 60.79 -60.66 34.22
N MET A 571 61.63 -60.12 35.10
CA MET A 571 61.73 -58.67 35.30
C MET A 571 62.18 -57.91 34.03
N LYS A 572 63.04 -58.52 33.19
CA LYS A 572 63.40 -57.92 31.90
C LYS A 572 62.22 -57.87 30.91
N ARG A 573 61.30 -58.84 30.95
CA ARG A 573 60.09 -58.83 30.10
C ARG A 573 59.06 -57.82 30.59
N GLU A 574 58.88 -57.69 31.91
CA GLU A 574 58.00 -56.66 32.50
C GLU A 574 58.51 -55.24 32.19
N LYS A 575 59.84 -55.02 32.21
CA LYS A 575 60.42 -53.73 31.81
C LYS A 575 60.14 -53.36 30.35
N GLU A 576 60.19 -54.32 29.43
CA GLU A 576 59.85 -54.06 28.02
C GLU A 576 58.34 -53.85 27.83
N ALA A 577 57.49 -54.54 28.58
CA ALA A 577 56.03 -54.34 28.57
C ALA A 577 55.62 -52.93 29.04
N LEU A 578 56.46 -52.22 29.79
CA LEU A 578 56.19 -50.85 30.28
C LEU A 578 56.52 -49.74 29.27
N LYS A 579 57.16 -50.03 28.13
CA LYS A 579 57.47 -49.01 27.11
C LYS A 579 56.28 -48.61 26.25
N GLU A 580 55.37 -49.54 25.96
CA GLU A 580 54.14 -49.29 25.18
C GLU A 580 53.18 -48.31 25.87
N PRO A 581 52.86 -48.48 27.18
CA PRO A 581 52.04 -47.53 27.94
C PRO A 581 52.64 -46.12 27.98
N GLN A 582 53.97 -45.99 28.01
CA GLN A 582 54.65 -44.69 28.06
C GLN A 582 54.49 -43.90 26.75
N VAL A 583 54.51 -44.59 25.60
CA VAL A 583 54.27 -43.96 24.27
C VAL A 583 52.80 -43.58 24.13
N ALA A 584 51.87 -44.42 24.62
CA ALA A 584 50.45 -44.11 24.64
C ALA A 584 50.15 -42.85 25.48
N LEU A 585 50.74 -42.72 26.67
CA LEU A 585 50.57 -41.54 27.53
C LEU A 585 51.07 -40.24 26.87
N ARG A 586 52.19 -40.30 26.13
CA ARG A 586 52.72 -39.14 25.38
C ARG A 586 51.80 -38.70 24.25
N LYS A 587 51.16 -39.67 23.58
CA LYS A 587 50.18 -39.39 22.52
C LYS A 587 48.92 -38.74 23.11
N GLU A 588 48.37 -39.29 24.20
CA GLU A 588 47.22 -38.69 24.90
C GLU A 588 47.49 -37.25 25.39
N LEU A 589 48.71 -36.97 25.87
CA LEU A 589 49.10 -35.62 26.28
C LEU A 589 49.09 -34.63 25.10
N LYS A 590 49.54 -35.07 23.92
CA LYS A 590 49.53 -34.26 22.70
C LYS A 590 48.10 -33.99 22.23
N ASP A 591 47.25 -35.02 22.24
CA ASP A 591 45.86 -34.92 21.81
C ASP A 591 45.05 -33.99 22.73
N LYS A 592 45.26 -34.06 24.06
CA LYS A 592 44.64 -33.13 25.02
C LYS A 592 45.09 -31.69 24.83
N ARG A 593 46.37 -31.44 24.53
CA ARG A 593 46.86 -30.07 24.24
C ARG A 593 46.21 -29.51 22.99
N GLN A 594 46.06 -30.32 21.94
CA GLN A 594 45.40 -29.90 20.71
C GLN A 594 43.90 -29.63 20.92
N GLN A 595 43.22 -30.44 21.73
CA GLN A 595 41.82 -30.24 22.10
C GLN A 595 41.61 -28.95 22.91
N LEU A 596 42.51 -28.64 23.86
CA LEU A 596 42.47 -27.39 24.63
C LEU A 596 42.73 -26.16 23.75
N MET A 597 43.68 -26.23 22.81
CA MET A 597 43.90 -25.16 21.84
C MET A 597 42.68 -24.93 20.94
N GLY A 598 42.03 -26.00 20.48
CA GLY A 598 40.80 -25.91 19.70
C GLY A 598 39.66 -25.24 20.48
N GLN A 599 39.51 -25.55 21.77
CA GLN A 599 38.54 -24.90 22.66
C GLN A 599 38.85 -23.41 22.88
N LEU A 600 40.12 -23.06 23.04
CA LEU A 600 40.55 -21.67 23.21
C LEU A 600 40.25 -20.85 21.94
N GLN A 601 40.47 -21.44 20.77
CA GLN A 601 40.21 -20.80 19.49
C GLN A 601 38.70 -20.60 19.25
N THR A 602 37.86 -21.59 19.61
CA THR A 602 36.39 -21.43 19.54
C THR A 602 35.87 -20.39 20.54
N GLN A 603 36.43 -20.34 21.76
CA GLN A 603 36.11 -19.28 22.73
C GLN A 603 36.51 -17.90 22.21
N GLY A 604 37.68 -17.78 21.55
CA GLY A 604 38.10 -16.54 20.91
C GLY A 604 37.12 -16.05 19.84
N SER A 605 36.70 -16.93 18.92
CA SER A 605 35.69 -16.60 17.90
C SER A 605 34.34 -16.22 18.50
N SER A 606 33.86 -16.95 19.50
CA SER A 606 32.60 -16.62 20.18
C SER A 606 32.65 -15.29 20.92
N THR A 607 33.81 -14.92 21.48
CA THR A 607 33.99 -13.61 22.13
C THR A 607 33.96 -12.49 21.09
N GLN A 608 34.59 -12.70 19.93
CA GLN A 608 34.59 -11.74 18.83
C GLN A 608 33.19 -11.53 18.23
N GLU A 609 32.40 -12.61 18.07
CA GLU A 609 30.99 -12.52 17.66
C GLU A 609 30.16 -11.72 18.65
N MET A 610 30.34 -11.96 19.96
CA MET A 610 29.63 -11.22 21.01
C MET A 610 30.01 -9.73 21.04
N GLU A 611 31.30 -9.39 20.86
CA GLU A 611 31.73 -8.00 20.73
C GLU A 611 31.10 -7.31 19.52
N GLN A 612 30.96 -8.04 18.41
CA GLN A 612 30.32 -7.54 17.19
C GLN A 612 28.81 -7.34 17.40
N GLU A 613 28.13 -8.25 18.08
CA GLU A 613 26.72 -8.10 18.48
C GLU A 613 26.52 -6.89 19.41
N ILE A 614 27.39 -6.71 20.41
CA ILE A 614 27.36 -5.55 21.32
C ILE A 614 27.54 -4.24 20.55
N LEU A 615 28.49 -4.17 19.62
CA LEU A 615 28.70 -3.00 18.77
C LEU A 615 27.46 -2.70 17.91
N THR A 616 26.88 -3.74 17.31
CA THR A 616 25.70 -3.62 16.44
C THR A 616 24.47 -3.17 17.23
N ALA A 617 24.27 -3.73 18.42
CA ALA A 617 23.24 -3.30 19.36
C ALA A 617 23.46 -1.84 19.81
N GLY A 618 24.70 -1.44 20.07
CA GLY A 618 25.06 -0.05 20.41
C GLY A 618 24.76 0.95 19.27
N CYS A 619 25.01 0.56 18.01
CA CYS A 619 24.63 1.37 16.85
C CYS A 619 23.11 1.50 16.71
N LYS A 620 22.35 0.40 16.87
CA LYS A 620 20.88 0.43 16.85
C LYS A 620 20.31 1.32 17.96
N LEU A 621 20.86 1.23 19.18
CA LEU A 621 20.46 2.08 20.30
C LEU A 621 20.69 3.57 20.00
N ARG A 622 21.82 3.93 19.38
CA ARG A 622 22.10 5.32 18.99
C ARG A 622 21.09 5.83 17.97
N ALA A 623 20.75 5.03 16.97
CA ALA A 623 19.73 5.40 15.98
C ALA A 623 18.37 5.66 16.64
N VAL A 624 17.95 4.78 17.56
CA VAL A 624 16.71 4.97 18.33
C VAL A 624 16.77 6.23 19.20
N MET A 625 17.90 6.54 19.83
CA MET A 625 18.06 7.77 20.61
C MET A 625 17.96 9.04 19.75
N GLU A 626 18.59 9.04 18.58
CA GLU A 626 18.49 10.16 17.63
C GLU A 626 17.06 10.34 17.10
N GLU A 627 16.35 9.25 16.86
CA GLU A 627 14.97 9.27 16.41
C GLU A 627 14.01 9.74 17.50
N ASN A 628 14.19 9.28 18.74
CA ASN A 628 13.45 9.79 19.91
C ASN A 628 13.69 11.28 20.13
N GLN A 629 14.92 11.77 19.95
CA GLN A 629 15.20 13.20 20.04
C GLN A 629 14.43 13.99 18.96
N LYS A 630 14.38 13.49 17.71
CA LYS A 630 13.59 14.11 16.64
C LYS A 630 12.09 14.12 16.95
N PHE A 631 11.57 13.05 17.56
CA PHE A 631 10.19 13.00 18.02
C PHE A 631 9.93 14.05 19.10
N ASP A 632 10.79 14.15 20.12
CA ASP A 632 10.67 15.18 21.17
C ASP A 632 10.71 16.61 20.60
N GLU A 633 11.60 16.87 19.65
CA GLU A 633 11.67 18.18 18.97
C GLU A 633 10.40 18.47 18.15
N SER A 634 9.81 17.44 17.54
CA SER A 634 8.56 17.56 16.77
C SER A 634 7.36 17.79 17.69
N CYS A 635 7.27 17.08 18.82
CA CYS A 635 6.26 17.30 19.84
C CYS A 635 6.32 18.74 20.37
N LYS A 636 7.51 19.26 20.69
CA LYS A 636 7.69 20.65 21.14
C LYS A 636 7.23 21.68 20.09
N LYS A 637 7.45 21.41 18.81
CA LYS A 637 6.96 22.28 17.73
C LYS A 637 5.43 22.28 17.67
N LEU A 638 4.80 21.11 17.72
CA LEU A 638 3.35 20.98 17.73
C LEU A 638 2.73 21.66 18.96
N GLU A 639 3.35 21.53 20.14
CA GLU A 639 2.91 22.24 21.35
C GLU A 639 2.97 23.76 21.17
N ALA A 640 4.02 24.29 20.53
CA ALA A 640 4.13 25.72 20.25
C ALA A 640 3.10 26.20 19.22
N GLU A 641 2.83 25.41 18.17
CA GLU A 641 1.79 25.70 17.17
C GLU A 641 0.39 25.68 17.79
N LEU A 642 0.09 24.72 18.66
CA LEU A 642 -1.16 24.66 19.41
C LEU A 642 -1.33 25.90 20.30
N ALA A 643 -0.28 26.32 21.01
CA ALA A 643 -0.32 27.52 21.84
C ALA A 643 -0.57 28.80 21.02
N GLU A 644 -0.01 28.91 19.81
CA GLU A 644 -0.28 30.05 18.93
C GLU A 644 -1.71 30.01 18.37
N LEU A 645 -2.22 28.83 18.00
CA LEU A 645 -3.61 28.65 17.58
C LEU A 645 -4.60 29.01 18.70
N GLU A 646 -4.33 28.65 19.94
CA GLU A 646 -5.14 29.06 21.10
C GLU A 646 -5.18 30.58 21.26
N LYS A 647 -4.05 31.24 21.02
CA LYS A 647 -3.94 32.70 21.08
C LYS A 647 -4.71 33.37 19.93
N GLU A 648 -4.65 32.81 18.72
CA GLU A 648 -5.45 33.26 17.58
C GLU A 648 -6.95 33.05 17.83
N MET A 649 -7.37 31.90 18.38
CA MET A 649 -8.77 31.66 18.77
C MET A 649 -9.24 32.70 19.79
N ALA A 650 -8.44 33.00 20.81
CA ALA A 650 -8.77 34.02 21.81
C ALA A 650 -8.86 35.42 21.18
N MET A 651 -8.01 35.74 20.20
CA MET A 651 -8.10 36.99 19.46
C MET A 651 -9.36 37.06 18.59
N ASN A 652 -9.70 35.98 17.89
CA ASN A 652 -10.89 35.88 17.07
C ASN A 652 -12.17 35.99 17.90
N GLU A 653 -12.22 35.41 19.09
CA GLU A 653 -13.38 35.58 19.98
C GLU A 653 -13.50 37.03 20.47
N ARG A 654 -12.40 37.70 20.80
CA ARG A 654 -12.46 39.15 21.11
C ARG A 654 -12.97 39.99 19.94
N ILE A 655 -12.59 39.64 18.71
CA ILE A 655 -13.09 40.34 17.51
C ILE A 655 -14.58 40.09 17.33
N LYS A 656 -15.03 38.84 17.51
CA LYS A 656 -16.44 38.47 17.44
C LYS A 656 -17.28 39.20 18.49
N GLU A 657 -16.80 39.27 19.73
CA GLU A 657 -17.45 40.05 20.80
C GLU A 657 -17.58 41.53 20.42
N LYS A 658 -16.53 42.15 19.87
CA LYS A 658 -16.58 43.55 19.38
C LYS A 658 -17.58 43.73 18.26
N LEU A 659 -17.56 42.87 17.23
CA LEU A 659 -18.51 42.95 16.12
C LEU A 659 -19.96 42.75 16.58
N GLN A 660 -20.16 41.89 17.58
CA GLN A 660 -21.49 41.68 18.16
C GLN A 660 -21.95 42.92 18.94
N ALA A 661 -21.06 43.57 19.69
CA ALA A 661 -21.35 44.85 20.33
C ALA A 661 -21.68 45.94 19.29
N ASP A 662 -20.87 46.08 18.24
CA ASP A 662 -21.11 47.05 17.16
C ASP A 662 -22.45 46.78 16.46
N LEU A 663 -22.79 45.52 16.18
CA LEU A 663 -24.07 45.13 15.61
C LEU A 663 -25.23 45.54 16.52
N THR A 664 -25.12 45.33 17.83
CA THR A 664 -26.17 45.75 18.78
C THR A 664 -26.32 47.27 18.83
N MET A 665 -25.21 48.02 18.76
CA MET A 665 -25.23 49.47 18.71
C MET A 665 -25.89 49.97 17.42
N GLN A 666 -25.52 49.43 16.26
CA GLN A 666 -26.11 49.79 14.97
C GLN A 666 -27.60 49.47 14.90
N LYS A 667 -28.01 48.31 15.43
CA LYS A 667 -29.44 47.96 15.55
C LYS A 667 -30.20 48.98 16.41
N HIS A 668 -29.62 49.39 17.53
CA HIS A 668 -30.24 50.39 18.39
C HIS A 668 -30.34 51.76 17.69
N GLU A 669 -29.30 52.19 16.98
CA GLU A 669 -29.31 53.45 16.24
C GLU A 669 -30.32 53.42 15.08
N LEU A 670 -30.43 52.30 14.37
CA LEU A 670 -31.41 52.11 13.30
C LEU A 670 -32.84 52.16 13.85
N MET A 671 -33.13 51.47 14.95
CA MET A 671 -34.43 51.52 15.61
C MET A 671 -34.80 52.95 16.01
N LYS A 672 -33.85 53.71 16.56
CA LYS A 672 -34.07 55.11 16.91
C LYS A 672 -34.37 55.99 15.69
N LYS A 673 -33.66 55.79 14.57
CA LYS A 673 -33.92 56.52 13.31
C LYS A 673 -35.29 56.14 12.73
N TRP A 674 -35.63 54.85 12.74
CA TRP A 674 -36.95 54.36 12.34
C TRP A 674 -38.06 55.01 13.17
N GLU A 675 -37.94 55.04 14.49
CA GLU A 675 -38.92 55.69 15.37
C GLU A 675 -39.09 57.17 15.03
N ALA A 676 -38.00 57.88 14.73
CA ALA A 676 -38.04 59.26 14.29
C ALA A 676 -38.77 59.43 12.95
N ASP A 677 -38.49 58.58 11.97
CA ASP A 677 -39.17 58.59 10.67
C ASP A 677 -40.65 58.24 10.79
N ASN A 678 -41.01 57.30 11.66
CA ASN A 678 -42.39 56.93 11.93
C ASN A 678 -43.16 58.10 12.58
N MET A 679 -42.55 58.79 13.55
CA MET A 679 -43.13 60.03 14.11
C MET A 679 -43.31 61.12 13.03
N MET A 680 -42.37 61.23 12.10
CA MET A 680 -42.47 62.17 10.99
C MET A 680 -43.62 61.81 10.03
N GLN A 681 -43.79 60.53 9.71
CA GLN A 681 -44.93 60.05 8.91
C GLN A 681 -46.26 60.32 9.61
N GLU A 682 -46.38 60.05 10.91
CA GLU A 682 -47.59 60.36 11.68
C GLU A 682 -47.89 61.86 11.68
N PHE A 683 -46.86 62.71 11.77
CA PHE A 683 -47.01 64.16 11.68
C PHE A 683 -47.55 64.59 10.31
N PHE A 684 -46.96 64.09 9.22
CA PHE A 684 -47.44 64.40 7.86
C PHE A 684 -48.84 63.86 7.61
N ALA A 685 -49.14 62.63 8.01
CA ALA A 685 -50.48 62.05 7.91
C ALA A 685 -51.52 62.89 8.66
N SER A 686 -51.18 63.38 9.86
CA SER A 686 -52.05 64.26 10.65
C SER A 686 -52.28 65.61 9.96
N ARG A 687 -51.22 66.21 9.40
CA ARG A 687 -51.31 67.48 8.64
C ARG A 687 -52.14 67.32 7.37
N ASP A 688 -51.93 66.25 6.63
CA ASP A 688 -52.62 65.99 5.38
C ASP A 688 -54.10 65.68 5.64
N LYS A 689 -54.42 64.96 6.72
CA LYS A 689 -55.80 64.81 7.22
C LYS A 689 -56.44 66.15 7.55
N ALA A 690 -55.75 67.04 8.28
CA ALA A 690 -56.27 68.38 8.58
C ALA A 690 -56.50 69.23 7.32
N THR A 691 -55.64 69.09 6.31
CA THR A 691 -55.76 69.74 5.01
C THR A 691 -56.96 69.20 4.23
N ALA A 692 -57.14 67.88 4.19
CA ALA A 692 -58.29 67.23 3.58
C ALA A 692 -59.61 67.67 4.24
N GLU A 693 -59.65 67.74 5.57
CA GLU A 693 -60.81 68.27 6.30
C GLU A 693 -61.08 69.75 5.96
N ALA A 694 -60.04 70.57 5.76
CA ALA A 694 -60.20 71.96 5.33
C ALA A 694 -60.77 72.07 3.91
N PHE A 695 -60.30 71.24 2.96
CA PHE A 695 -60.89 71.13 1.63
C PHE A 695 -62.34 70.66 1.68
N GLY A 696 -62.66 69.67 2.52
CA GLY A 696 -64.04 69.22 2.74
C GLY A 696 -64.96 70.36 3.20
N ARG A 697 -64.51 71.17 4.17
CA ARG A 697 -65.25 72.38 4.60
C ARG A 697 -65.44 73.39 3.47
N LEU A 698 -64.43 73.60 2.63
CA LEU A 698 -64.50 74.50 1.48
C LEU A 698 -65.48 73.99 0.42
N LEU A 699 -65.45 72.70 0.12
CA LEU A 699 -66.38 72.01 -0.78
C LEU A 699 -67.82 72.19 -0.30
N SER A 700 -68.12 71.86 0.96
CA SER A 700 -69.47 72.05 1.52
C SER A 700 -69.92 73.51 1.49
N ARG A 701 -68.99 74.48 1.63
CA ARG A 701 -69.31 75.90 1.50
C ARG A 701 -69.61 76.29 0.04
N THR A 702 -68.89 75.69 -0.91
CA THR A 702 -69.05 75.93 -2.35
C THR A 702 -70.37 75.34 -2.83
N GLU A 703 -70.68 74.10 -2.44
CA GLU A 703 -71.96 73.44 -2.69
C GLU A 703 -73.14 74.26 -2.12
N LYS A 704 -73.02 74.80 -0.90
CA LYS A 704 -74.02 75.73 -0.36
C LYS A 704 -74.19 77.01 -1.19
N ARG A 705 -73.11 77.51 -1.81
CA ARG A 705 -73.18 78.68 -2.70
C ARG A 705 -73.80 78.31 -4.04
N GLU A 706 -73.45 77.16 -4.58
CA GLU A 706 -74.01 76.59 -5.81
C GLU A 706 -75.53 76.41 -5.66
N ASN A 707 -76.00 75.74 -4.60
CA ASN A 707 -77.42 75.62 -4.29
C ASN A 707 -78.12 76.99 -4.20
N LYS A 708 -77.44 78.01 -3.67
CA LYS A 708 -77.99 79.37 -3.58
C LYS A 708 -78.04 80.07 -4.94
N ILE A 709 -77.07 79.81 -5.81
CA ILE A 709 -77.05 80.26 -7.21
C ILE A 709 -78.16 79.56 -7.99
N ASP A 710 -78.36 78.26 -7.78
CA ASP A 710 -79.43 77.49 -8.40
C ASP A 710 -80.79 78.04 -8.00
N MET A 711 -81.01 78.33 -6.71
CA MET A 711 -82.23 79.00 -6.24
C MET A 711 -82.44 80.38 -6.91
N ILE A 712 -81.38 81.18 -7.06
CA ILE A 712 -81.46 82.47 -7.76
C ILE A 712 -81.80 82.25 -9.25
N THR A 713 -81.22 81.22 -9.85
CA THR A 713 -81.41 80.87 -11.27
C THR A 713 -82.83 80.38 -11.53
N GLU A 714 -83.39 79.55 -10.64
CA GLU A 714 -84.80 79.17 -10.70
C GLU A 714 -85.72 80.38 -10.56
N ARG A 715 -85.43 81.27 -9.61
CA ARG A 715 -86.22 82.51 -9.44
C ARG A 715 -86.15 83.43 -10.66
N LEU A 716 -84.98 83.54 -11.30
CA LEU A 716 -84.81 84.26 -12.57
C LEU A 716 -85.58 83.60 -13.71
N LYS A 717 -85.61 82.25 -13.77
CA LYS A 717 -86.44 81.52 -14.75
C LYS A 717 -87.92 81.77 -14.52
N GLU A 718 -88.39 81.81 -13.27
CA GLU A 718 -89.77 82.17 -12.93
C GLU A 718 -90.11 83.60 -13.35
N GLU A 719 -89.22 84.57 -13.11
CA GLU A 719 -89.44 85.96 -13.57
C GLU A 719 -89.37 86.11 -15.10
N LEU A 720 -88.51 85.36 -15.78
CA LEU A 720 -88.51 85.30 -17.25
C LEU A 720 -89.78 84.62 -17.78
N SER A 721 -90.32 83.64 -17.08
CA SER A 721 -91.60 83.00 -17.42
C SER A 721 -92.78 83.97 -17.26
N THR A 722 -92.78 84.83 -16.22
CA THR A 722 -93.80 85.86 -16.07
C THR A 722 -93.67 86.95 -17.13
N LEU A 723 -92.44 87.32 -17.51
CA LEU A 723 -92.17 88.24 -18.63
C LEU A 723 -92.62 87.64 -19.99
N GLY A 724 -92.44 86.33 -20.17
CA GLY A 724 -92.98 85.57 -21.31
C GLY A 724 -94.51 85.61 -21.35
N GLY A 725 -95.17 85.49 -20.19
CA GLY A 725 -96.62 85.69 -20.08
C GLY A 725 -97.07 87.11 -20.45
N VAL A 726 -96.31 88.14 -20.07
CA VAL A 726 -96.59 89.54 -20.47
C VAL A 726 -96.42 89.75 -21.99
N LEU A 727 -95.40 89.13 -22.59
CA LEU A 727 -95.19 89.13 -24.05
C LEU A 727 -96.32 88.41 -24.80
N ASP A 728 -96.83 87.30 -24.27
CA ASP A 728 -98.02 86.62 -24.81
C ASP A 728 -99.31 87.44 -24.65
N THR A 729 -99.40 88.26 -23.59
CA THR A 729 -100.52 89.19 -23.38
C THR A 729 -100.48 90.36 -24.37
N ILE A 730 -99.30 90.75 -24.85
CA ILE A 730 -99.12 91.81 -25.88
C ILE A 730 -99.39 91.27 -27.30
N SER A 731 -99.24 89.96 -27.54
CA SER A 731 -99.45 89.32 -28.84
C SER A 731 -100.91 89.04 -29.25
N THR A 732 -101.93 89.46 -28.49
CA THR A 732 -103.37 89.15 -28.76
C THR A 732 -104.21 90.30 -29.36
N ARG A 733 -103.64 91.18 -30.21
CA ARG A 733 -104.41 92.06 -31.12
C ARG A 733 -104.16 91.73 -32.62
N ARG A 734 -105.04 90.86 -33.17
CA ARG A 734 -105.52 90.78 -34.59
C ARG A 734 -104.60 90.15 -35.69
N PRO A 735 -105.14 89.52 -36.76
CA PRO A 735 -106.00 88.31 -36.81
C PRO A 735 -105.61 87.22 -37.86
N ALA A 736 -106.01 85.97 -37.58
CA ALA A 736 -106.46 84.81 -38.39
C ALA A 736 -106.02 84.55 -39.86
N GLU A 737 -105.49 83.36 -40.18
CA GLU A 737 -106.22 82.20 -40.76
C GLU A 737 -105.31 80.98 -41.11
N SER A 738 -105.89 79.77 -40.99
CA SER A 738 -105.53 78.44 -41.56
C SER A 738 -104.51 77.51 -40.88
N LYS A 739 -105.04 76.38 -40.38
CA LYS A 739 -104.43 75.07 -39.98
C LYS A 739 -104.44 74.10 -41.20
N PRO A 740 -104.10 72.78 -41.13
CA PRO A 740 -103.40 71.98 -40.09
C PRO A 740 -102.26 71.07 -40.65
N SER A 741 -101.43 70.51 -39.75
CA SER A 741 -101.27 69.05 -39.50
C SER A 741 -99.87 68.65 -39.01
N GLU A 742 -99.82 68.21 -37.74
CA GLU A 742 -99.12 67.02 -37.20
C GLU A 742 -97.65 66.69 -37.57
N GLY A 743 -96.85 66.44 -36.53
CA GLY A 743 -95.69 65.55 -36.59
C GLY A 743 -94.41 66.11 -35.96
N SER A 744 -94.24 65.87 -34.66
CA SER A 744 -93.04 66.19 -33.88
C SER A 744 -91.77 65.46 -34.36
N LEU A 745 -90.76 66.27 -34.70
CA LEU A 745 -89.32 66.11 -34.42
C LEU A 745 -88.69 64.70 -34.54
N SER A 746 -88.19 64.47 -35.74
CA SER A 746 -86.95 63.78 -36.12
C SER A 746 -85.67 64.54 -35.65
N PRO A 747 -84.43 64.10 -35.98
CA PRO A 747 -83.76 62.89 -35.52
C PRO A 747 -82.24 63.09 -35.23
N GLY A 748 -81.59 62.05 -34.69
CA GLY A 748 -80.24 61.58 -35.06
C GLY A 748 -79.01 62.50 -34.84
N LYS A 749 -78.17 62.19 -33.85
CA LYS A 749 -76.96 61.33 -33.94
C LYS A 749 -75.76 61.98 -34.64
N VAL A 750 -74.66 62.22 -33.90
CA VAL A 750 -73.26 61.98 -34.32
C VAL A 750 -72.37 61.76 -33.06
N MET A 751 -71.72 60.59 -33.02
CA MET A 751 -70.39 60.20 -32.48
C MET A 751 -70.04 60.30 -30.97
N GLU A 752 -69.23 59.41 -30.36
CA GLU A 752 -68.62 58.10 -30.70
C GLU A 752 -67.85 57.56 -29.46
N ALA A 753 -67.76 56.23 -29.36
CA ALA A 753 -66.81 55.28 -28.71
C ALA A 753 -65.86 55.74 -27.58
N VAL A 754 -65.50 54.94 -26.54
CA VAL A 754 -64.95 53.56 -26.54
C VAL A 754 -65.13 52.90 -25.15
N ALA A 755 -65.24 51.55 -25.16
CA ALA A 755 -65.26 50.55 -24.08
C ALA A 755 -64.18 50.70 -22.98
N GLY A 756 -64.22 50.12 -21.78
CA GLY A 756 -64.76 48.83 -21.34
C GLY A 756 -63.69 47.72 -21.42
N ALA A 757 -63.10 47.30 -20.29
CA ALA A 757 -62.80 45.89 -19.92
C ALA A 757 -61.70 45.70 -18.83
N ASN A 758 -62.05 44.86 -17.84
CA ASN A 758 -61.28 43.78 -17.19
C ASN A 758 -60.39 43.96 -15.94
N HIS A 759 -60.80 43.17 -14.93
CA HIS A 759 -60.00 42.44 -13.93
C HIS A 759 -59.01 41.44 -14.56
N GLU A 760 -57.83 41.20 -13.95
CA GLU A 760 -57.51 40.02 -13.10
C GLU A 760 -55.99 39.93 -12.75
N ASN A 761 -55.73 39.53 -11.49
CA ASN A 761 -54.69 38.61 -10.99
C ASN A 761 -53.16 38.91 -10.93
N ASP A 762 -52.69 38.96 -9.66
CA ASP A 762 -51.77 38.02 -9.00
C ASP A 762 -50.25 38.34 -8.81
N ARG A 763 -49.81 38.06 -7.57
CA ARG A 763 -48.45 37.73 -7.02
C ARG A 763 -47.32 38.75 -6.78
N SER A 764 -47.02 38.84 -5.47
CA SER A 764 -45.77 38.51 -4.75
C SER A 764 -44.54 39.46 -4.75
N LEU A 765 -44.17 39.82 -3.51
CA LEU A 765 -42.84 39.78 -2.86
C LEU A 765 -41.59 40.27 -3.62
N GLY A 766 -40.86 41.19 -2.97
CA GLY A 766 -39.39 41.17 -2.95
C GLY A 766 -38.71 42.54 -3.04
N SER A 767 -38.11 42.99 -1.94
CA SER A 767 -36.99 43.96 -1.93
C SER A 767 -35.85 43.49 -2.86
N PRO A 768 -34.92 44.36 -3.31
CA PRO A 768 -33.79 44.73 -2.46
C PRO A 768 -33.23 46.16 -2.65
N ASP A 769 -32.41 46.53 -1.66
CA ASP A 769 -31.49 47.66 -1.60
C ASP A 769 -30.69 47.93 -2.88
N THR A 770 -30.31 49.20 -3.09
CA THR A 770 -28.91 49.51 -3.42
C THR A 770 -28.52 50.92 -2.98
N ALA A 771 -27.32 50.94 -2.40
CA ALA A 771 -26.64 51.99 -1.67
C ALA A 771 -26.35 53.29 -2.45
N ALA A 772 -26.14 54.37 -1.68
CA ALA A 772 -25.12 55.37 -2.00
C ALA A 772 -24.60 56.07 -0.75
N THR A 773 -23.32 55.85 -0.40
CA THR A 773 -22.49 56.87 0.27
C THR A 773 -20.99 56.74 -0.05
N LEU A 774 -20.53 57.62 -0.94
CA LEU A 774 -19.43 58.59 -0.77
C LEU A 774 -18.38 58.44 0.37
N THR A 775 -17.12 58.25 -0.06
CA THR A 775 -15.87 59.02 0.22
C THR A 775 -15.01 58.90 1.51
N MET A 776 -13.69 58.82 1.22
CA MET A 776 -12.49 59.40 1.87
C MET A 776 -11.69 58.55 2.87
N THR A 777 -10.44 58.18 2.50
CA THR A 777 -9.18 58.61 3.16
C THR A 777 -7.91 58.13 2.41
N ALA A 778 -6.93 59.03 2.30
CA ALA A 778 -5.51 58.81 1.92
C ALA A 778 -4.71 58.24 3.11
N GLY A 779 -3.48 57.69 3.06
CA GLY A 779 -2.44 57.46 2.04
C GLY A 779 -1.13 56.99 2.74
N ILE A 780 -0.08 56.68 1.93
CA ILE A 780 1.37 56.50 2.28
C ILE A 780 1.72 55.13 2.91
N SER A 781 2.67 54.27 2.48
CA SER A 781 3.96 54.39 1.75
C SER A 781 4.45 53.04 1.16
N SER A 782 5.28 53.16 0.11
CA SER A 782 6.06 52.25 -0.77
C SER A 782 6.96 51.15 -0.11
N PRO A 783 7.78 50.32 -0.84
CA PRO A 783 7.97 50.16 -2.30
C PRO A 783 8.10 48.69 -2.85
N SER A 784 8.07 48.64 -4.19
CA SER A 784 8.38 47.59 -5.23
C SER A 784 9.76 46.87 -5.09
N PRO A 785 10.24 45.91 -5.97
CA PRO A 785 9.76 45.54 -7.33
C PRO A 785 9.97 44.09 -7.88
N ARG A 786 9.57 43.90 -9.16
CA ARG A 786 10.04 42.93 -10.21
C ARG A 786 9.46 41.49 -10.17
N SER A 787 9.15 40.80 -11.28
CA SER A 787 9.36 41.00 -12.72
C SER A 787 8.39 40.13 -13.55
N VAL A 788 7.99 40.69 -14.69
CA VAL A 788 7.44 40.13 -15.93
C VAL A 788 8.21 38.89 -16.45
N ARG A 789 7.49 37.84 -16.94
CA ARG A 789 7.46 37.29 -18.33
C ARG A 789 6.97 35.82 -18.40
N GLN A 790 5.91 35.60 -19.18
CA GLN A 790 5.66 34.40 -20.01
C GLN A 790 6.63 34.37 -21.23
N PRO A 791 6.64 33.40 -22.18
CA PRO A 791 5.93 32.11 -22.34
C PRO A 791 6.82 30.95 -22.93
N LEU A 792 6.17 29.84 -23.34
CA LEU A 792 6.48 28.87 -24.42
C LEU A 792 7.12 27.50 -24.07
N ALA A 793 6.43 26.44 -24.50
CA ALA A 793 6.90 25.06 -24.73
C ALA A 793 7.74 24.99 -26.06
N PRO A 794 8.10 23.82 -26.69
CA PRO A 794 8.01 22.37 -26.36
C PRO A 794 9.27 21.53 -26.78
N ARG A 795 9.15 20.18 -26.85
CA ARG A 795 10.01 19.13 -27.51
C ARG A 795 11.33 18.75 -26.81
N SER A 796 11.97 17.60 -26.99
CA SER A 796 11.69 16.20 -27.39
C SER A 796 13.07 15.47 -27.37
N THR A 797 13.06 14.13 -27.42
CA THR A 797 14.08 13.21 -28.00
C THR A 797 15.41 12.88 -27.29
N LEU A 798 15.52 11.58 -26.97
CA LEU A 798 16.51 10.57 -27.43
C LEU A 798 17.95 10.49 -26.89
N ASN A 799 18.32 9.21 -26.71
CA ASN A 799 19.63 8.56 -26.89
C ASN A 799 20.69 8.77 -25.80
N SER A 800 21.59 7.83 -25.50
CA SER A 800 21.85 6.42 -25.83
C SER A 800 23.26 6.14 -25.26
N ARG A 801 23.61 4.86 -25.01
CA ARG A 801 24.93 4.19 -25.15
C ARG A 801 25.19 3.26 -23.95
N LEU A 802 25.17 1.93 -24.19
CA LEU A 802 26.28 1.07 -24.69
C LEU A 802 27.42 0.98 -23.65
N GLY A 803 27.87 -0.19 -23.21
CA GLY A 803 27.56 -1.57 -23.56
C GLY A 803 28.70 -2.51 -23.10
N THR A 804 28.42 -3.82 -23.18
CA THR A 804 29.34 -4.94 -23.54
C THR A 804 30.59 -5.21 -22.65
N SER A 805 31.14 -6.42 -22.46
CA SER A 805 30.85 -7.84 -22.71
C SER A 805 32.17 -8.60 -22.49
N ARG A 806 32.17 -9.81 -21.90
CA ARG A 806 33.08 -10.97 -22.11
C ARG A 806 32.90 -11.93 -20.91
N SER A 807 32.43 -13.18 -20.97
CA SER A 807 32.54 -14.34 -21.89
C SER A 807 33.85 -15.14 -21.79
N ARG A 808 33.77 -16.37 -21.25
CA ARG A 808 34.21 -17.70 -21.78
C ARG A 808 34.67 -18.68 -20.68
N GLN A 809 33.99 -19.84 -20.54
CA GLN A 809 34.37 -21.23 -20.94
C GLN A 809 35.30 -21.94 -19.93
N SER A 810 34.83 -22.96 -19.19
CA SER A 810 34.73 -24.41 -19.49
C SER A 810 36.08 -25.16 -19.38
N GLU A 811 36.14 -26.21 -18.56
CA GLU A 811 36.47 -27.61 -18.94
C GLU A 811 36.76 -28.53 -17.72
N TYR A 812 36.07 -29.69 -17.74
CA TYR A 812 36.48 -31.08 -17.43
C TYR A 812 37.11 -31.55 -16.08
N SER A 813 36.32 -32.42 -15.43
CA SER A 813 36.56 -33.85 -15.08
C SER A 813 37.32 -34.34 -13.83
N ASN A 814 36.61 -35.30 -13.18
CA ASN A 814 37.03 -36.57 -12.54
C ASN A 814 37.92 -36.47 -11.28
N ASP A 815 37.80 -37.30 -10.23
CA ASP A 815 37.09 -38.55 -9.98
C ASP A 815 37.09 -38.84 -8.46
N MET A 816 36.34 -39.88 -8.07
CA MET A 816 36.47 -40.70 -6.86
C MET A 816 35.82 -40.24 -5.52
N THR A 817 34.69 -40.89 -5.24
CA THR A 817 34.13 -41.25 -3.92
C THR A 817 35.03 -42.31 -3.20
N PRO A 818 34.71 -42.92 -2.03
CA PRO A 818 33.51 -42.84 -1.17
C PRO A 818 33.74 -42.88 0.37
N ARG A 819 32.62 -42.87 1.12
CA ARG A 819 32.38 -43.44 2.47
C ARG A 819 33.10 -42.74 3.66
N SER A 820 32.59 -42.65 4.89
CA SER A 820 31.35 -43.06 5.55
C SER A 820 31.49 -42.69 7.04
N VAL A 821 30.37 -42.44 7.72
CA VAL A 821 30.07 -42.98 9.06
C VAL A 821 30.68 -42.33 10.33
N LEU A 822 29.73 -41.84 11.16
CA LEU A 822 29.63 -41.87 12.63
C LEU A 822 30.50 -40.98 13.55
N LYS A 823 29.76 -40.48 14.55
CA LYS A 823 30.12 -40.38 15.98
C LYS A 823 30.92 -39.15 16.46
N SER A 824 30.18 -38.24 17.10
CA SER A 824 30.42 -37.71 18.47
C SER A 824 31.20 -38.69 19.38
N PRO A 825 31.77 -38.32 20.57
CA PRO A 825 31.66 -37.05 21.31
C PRO A 825 32.93 -36.72 22.18
N HIS A 826 32.77 -35.83 23.19
CA HIS A 826 33.63 -35.62 24.39
C HIS A 826 34.94 -34.83 24.17
N GLY A 827 35.31 -33.81 24.95
CA GLY A 827 34.86 -33.35 26.26
C GLY A 827 36.09 -32.94 27.10
N ARG A 828 35.98 -31.81 27.82
CA ARG A 828 36.74 -31.41 29.05
C ARG A 828 38.26 -31.23 28.89
N GLY A 829 38.89 -30.23 29.49
CA GLY A 829 38.42 -29.24 30.45
C GLY A 829 39.60 -28.55 31.13
N LYS A 830 39.31 -27.32 31.57
CA LYS A 830 39.68 -26.68 32.85
C LYS A 830 41.17 -26.70 33.27
N HIS A 831 41.72 -25.52 33.55
CA HIS A 831 41.82 -25.03 34.93
C HIS A 831 42.26 -23.57 35.06
N SER A 832 41.51 -22.86 35.90
CA SER A 832 41.82 -21.62 36.64
C SER A 832 42.91 -21.84 37.72
N PRO A 833 43.44 -20.77 38.36
CA PRO A 833 43.00 -20.41 39.74
C PRO A 833 43.05 -18.88 40.03
N THR A 834 42.00 -18.25 40.60
CA THR A 834 41.69 -17.98 42.03
C THR A 834 42.68 -17.12 42.85
N LYS A 835 42.15 -16.04 43.47
CA LYS A 835 42.25 -15.59 44.89
C LYS A 835 41.68 -14.14 44.98
N SER A 836 40.53 -13.85 45.57
CA SER A 836 40.23 -13.60 47.01
C SER A 836 41.12 -12.57 47.69
N THR A 837 40.61 -11.40 48.13
CA THR A 837 40.56 -10.93 49.55
C THR A 837 39.76 -9.61 49.66
N THR A 838 39.07 -9.43 50.78
CA THR A 838 38.33 -8.23 51.23
C THR A 838 39.09 -7.47 52.34
N PHE A 839 38.66 -6.21 52.56
CA PHE A 839 38.76 -5.32 53.74
C PHE A 839 39.64 -4.04 53.67
N ALA A 840 38.92 -2.89 53.66
CA ALA A 840 39.09 -1.60 54.38
C ALA A 840 40.44 -0.84 54.24
N ASP A 841 40.57 0.50 54.30
CA ASP A 841 39.74 1.58 54.83
C ASP A 841 40.35 2.97 54.43
N THR A 842 39.63 4.08 54.73
CA THR A 842 40.17 5.41 55.13
C THR A 842 40.52 6.49 54.07
N THR A 843 39.56 7.42 53.88
CA THR A 843 39.63 8.93 53.86
C THR A 843 40.64 9.66 52.94
N MET A 844 40.45 10.89 52.42
CA MET A 844 39.78 12.10 52.93
C MET A 844 39.74 13.19 51.81
N THR A 845 38.66 13.99 51.77
CA THR A 845 38.57 15.49 51.55
C THR A 845 39.20 16.15 50.29
N ARG A 846 38.71 17.26 49.71
CA ARG A 846 37.53 18.16 49.80
C ARG A 846 37.70 19.19 48.65
N LYS A 847 36.63 19.55 47.93
CA LYS A 847 36.07 20.92 47.86
C LYS A 847 34.75 20.90 47.12
#